data_AF-A0A955J900-F1
#
_entry.id   AF-A0A955J900-F1
#
_cell.length_a   1.000
_cell.length_b   1.000
_cell.length_c   1.000
_cell.angle_alpha   90.00
_cell.angle_beta   90.00
_cell.angle_gamma   90.00
#
_symmetry.space_group_name_H-M   'P 1'
#
loop_
_entity.id
_entity.type
_entity.pdbx_description
1 polymer ?
#
loop_
_entity_poly.entity_id
_entity_poly.type
_entity_poly.pdbx_seq_one_letter_code
_entity_poly.pdbx_strand_id
1 'polypeptide(L)'
;MRRDRLLLGLLTVLAIAAGWWLASGAGAPARDVNATNGEDLEAVEARLFERLDREARERHLPGLEARPRGEGVLRGKVLHHVPEVGIRPLTDVVVRVYWRADATFDPATAPEEASPEGRAMARTDADGAFVFERLPAFTGGVLVLRHAPYRDVQRRGVHVRVGETTDLGELLLGAPTSLRGEVVDARGRPLEGARVQAFAARPGTGDAFDLRRGLLELQEGGVPLADVEVDRFGEFVLDDLPPGTYTLRASARGHATGFRGGVVVSLDEHGSAVRMVLDEGAGFRGRVRETGGQGLVGARVIAVALPSGGEVRVDRVETTSGPDGVYELDVLVPGMRYFLEAAHPDHAPAGTFVVATTGFLQRDLVLEASGRVQGVIREAETGKPVPYAEVTLASGSLAGVSPLSATADGDGKYVFPHAHPGPVLLFLARAPGFVQTDEADLKGLGGLVVEAGGLLEIDRELVAGGEVTGTVTDLAGRAVPYATVGLTERRARWRGERTTTTDLQGAWRLAGIRAGEHVLRVDATGFAPLVEDADVKVVMPDPPGPIVRDVQLDDGAVLTGQVRTDEKAPVSGAVVRVEVDGDRRARERVAGRQAVTHPDGSYRLGGLPSDVAITLVVQHANHAAARQGPLRLLPGQVRTVDVTLDQGARLVGRVEDPDGRQIEGARVRWGVVRPEDEGELRDAFRADALLGTRSISTDAAGTFAIEGLEPGRHVVKIEREGYGTWYRHDIAVPQDGDPAPVVAVLPPAMAIEGVVRGESGSVAVGAFVYAREPRADGEPRVADGRVRALVSGETDAAGRFRLEPLAPGTYEVVVWYAAGFVAEAQDHRDARVRKAGVTAGTRNVVFELLPWPPPDAGGG
;
A
#
# COMPACT_ATOMS: atom_id res chain seq x y z
N MET A 1 -29.45 40.32 41.38
CA MET A 1 -29.10 39.02 40.78
C MET A 1 -29.87 38.58 39.53
N ARG A 2 -31.00 39.21 39.12
CA ARG A 2 -31.64 38.91 37.82
C ARG A 2 -31.55 40.03 36.76
N ARG A 3 -30.99 41.20 37.09
CA ARG A 3 -30.75 42.30 36.13
C ARG A 3 -29.31 42.35 35.56
N ASP A 4 -28.33 41.73 36.22
CA ASP A 4 -26.92 41.78 35.77
C ASP A 4 -26.54 40.71 34.73
N ARG A 5 -27.33 39.64 34.59
CA ARG A 5 -27.12 38.62 33.55
C ARG A 5 -27.60 39.05 32.15
N LEU A 6 -28.54 39.99 32.07
CA LEU A 6 -29.03 40.53 30.80
C LEU A 6 -28.07 41.59 30.22
N LEU A 7 -27.38 42.36 31.08
CA LEU A 7 -26.35 43.32 30.67
C LEU A 7 -25.06 42.64 30.15
N LEU A 8 -24.68 41.50 30.73
CA LEU A 8 -23.53 40.72 30.27
C LEU A 8 -23.80 40.01 28.92
N GLY A 9 -25.03 39.55 28.70
CA GLY A 9 -25.45 39.03 27.40
C GLY A 9 -25.48 40.10 26.30
N LEU A 10 -25.93 41.32 26.62
CA LEU A 10 -26.02 42.43 25.66
C LEU A 10 -24.64 42.97 25.23
N LEU A 11 -23.66 43.02 26.14
CA LEU A 11 -22.28 43.46 25.86
C LEU A 11 -21.51 42.44 25.01
N THR A 12 -21.77 41.15 25.20
CA THR A 12 -21.14 40.07 24.42
C THR A 12 -21.68 40.05 22.98
N VAL A 13 -22.97 40.32 22.78
CA VAL A 13 -23.59 40.44 21.45
C VAL A 13 -23.14 41.72 20.72
N LEU A 14 -22.90 42.83 21.43
CA LEU A 14 -22.37 44.07 20.84
C LEU A 14 -20.89 43.97 20.42
N ALA A 15 -20.08 43.18 21.13
CA ALA A 15 -18.69 42.92 20.75
C ALA A 15 -18.58 42.03 19.50
N ILE A 16 -19.47 41.05 19.36
CA ILE A 16 -19.55 40.16 18.18
C ILE A 16 -20.11 40.93 16.96
N ALA A 17 -21.07 41.83 17.17
CA ALA A 17 -21.62 42.68 16.11
C ALA A 17 -20.63 43.74 15.58
N ALA A 18 -19.74 44.28 16.43
CA ALA A 18 -18.68 45.19 16.02
C ALA A 18 -17.58 44.49 15.19
N GLY A 19 -17.29 43.22 15.49
CA GLY A 19 -16.37 42.39 14.71
C GLY A 19 -16.91 42.02 13.33
N TRP A 20 -18.21 41.80 13.20
CA TRP A 20 -18.85 41.48 11.91
C TRP A 20 -19.01 42.68 10.97
N TRP A 21 -19.18 43.91 11.51
CA TRP A 21 -19.30 45.12 10.67
C TRP A 21 -17.96 45.60 10.09
N LEU A 22 -16.83 45.24 10.72
CA LEU A 22 -15.49 45.53 10.21
C LEU A 22 -15.02 44.56 9.10
N ALA A 23 -15.72 43.43 8.89
CA ALA A 23 -15.32 42.38 7.95
C ALA A 23 -16.09 42.38 6.61
N SER A 24 -17.16 43.17 6.43
CA SER A 24 -17.91 43.27 5.16
C SER A 24 -17.66 44.61 4.46
N GLY A 25 -16.80 44.61 3.44
CA GLY A 25 -16.19 45.83 2.88
C GLY A 25 -17.04 46.71 1.96
N ALA A 26 -16.57 47.96 1.74
CA ALA A 26 -16.50 48.68 0.46
C ALA A 26 -15.97 50.13 0.62
N GLY A 27 -14.94 50.52 -0.14
CA GLY A 27 -14.84 51.84 -0.79
C GLY A 27 -14.09 53.03 -0.13
N ALA A 28 -12.76 53.11 -0.38
CA ALA A 28 -11.92 54.32 -0.61
C ALA A 28 -11.59 55.31 0.55
N PRO A 29 -10.56 56.18 0.41
CA PRO A 29 -9.21 56.00 -0.14
C PRO A 29 -8.10 56.33 0.90
N ALA A 30 -6.86 55.93 0.59
CA ALA A 30 -5.67 56.19 1.39
C ALA A 30 -5.39 57.69 1.59
N ARG A 31 -5.15 58.08 2.85
CA ARG A 31 -4.38 59.28 3.22
C ARG A 31 -3.67 59.09 4.57
N ASP A 32 -2.35 59.06 4.47
CA ASP A 32 -1.32 59.43 5.45
C ASP A 32 -1.67 59.41 6.94
N VAL A 33 -1.15 58.41 7.64
CA VAL A 33 -0.56 58.61 8.97
C VAL A 33 0.81 57.92 8.99
N ASN A 34 1.80 58.61 8.42
CA ASN A 34 3.20 58.35 8.69
C ASN A 34 3.56 59.12 9.97
N ALA A 35 3.91 58.40 11.04
CA ALA A 35 5.17 58.57 11.79
C ALA A 35 5.07 58.04 13.24
N THR A 36 5.97 57.10 13.52
CA THR A 36 6.74 56.94 14.77
C THR A 36 5.98 56.57 16.04
N ASN A 37 5.85 55.26 16.28
CA ASN A 37 6.62 54.56 17.33
C ASN A 37 6.44 53.05 17.13
N GLY A 38 7.52 52.37 16.76
CA GLY A 38 7.55 50.91 16.66
C GLY A 38 7.54 50.30 18.05
N GLU A 39 6.34 50.03 18.58
CA GLU A 39 6.19 49.01 19.61
C GLU A 39 5.82 47.69 18.94
N ASP A 40 6.60 46.66 19.27
CA ASP A 40 6.41 45.29 18.82
C ASP A 40 5.09 44.74 19.37
N LEU A 41 4.20 44.30 18.49
CA LEU A 41 2.88 43.76 18.84
C LEU A 41 3.00 42.55 19.79
N GLU A 42 4.07 41.77 19.67
CA GLU A 42 4.37 40.65 20.59
C GLU A 42 4.67 41.14 22.01
N ALA A 43 5.30 42.31 22.16
CA ALA A 43 5.63 42.90 23.47
C ALA A 43 4.40 43.51 24.15
N VAL A 44 3.39 43.93 23.37
CA VAL A 44 2.11 44.42 23.90
C VAL A 44 1.23 43.25 24.35
N GLU A 45 1.17 42.15 23.59
CA GLU A 45 0.45 40.93 23.98
C GLU A 45 1.05 40.29 25.23
N ALA A 46 2.38 40.19 25.32
CA ALA A 46 3.04 39.61 26.50
C ALA A 46 2.73 40.40 27.79
N ARG A 47 2.69 41.74 27.72
CA ARG A 47 2.32 42.60 28.86
C ARG A 47 0.85 42.50 29.23
N LEU A 48 -0.04 42.28 28.25
CA LEU A 48 -1.47 42.07 28.51
C LEU A 48 -1.70 40.73 29.23
N PHE A 49 -1.00 39.68 28.81
CA PHE A 49 -1.06 38.35 29.45
C PHE A 49 -0.49 38.36 30.87
N GLU A 50 0.63 39.02 31.12
CA GLU A 50 1.19 39.18 32.48
C GLU A 50 0.28 39.99 33.41
N ARG A 51 -0.52 40.91 32.85
CA ARG A 51 -1.47 41.72 33.63
C ARG A 51 -2.71 40.89 33.99
N LEU A 52 -3.21 40.10 33.04
CA LEU A 52 -4.35 39.20 33.23
C LEU A 52 -4.02 38.05 34.20
N ASP A 53 -2.81 37.47 34.13
CA ASP A 53 -2.38 36.39 35.03
C ASP A 53 -2.18 36.88 36.47
N ARG A 54 -1.73 38.14 36.64
CA ARG A 54 -1.62 38.79 37.95
C ARG A 54 -2.98 39.10 38.57
N GLU A 55 -3.93 39.61 37.79
CA GLU A 55 -5.30 39.87 38.25
C GLU A 55 -6.07 38.58 38.56
N ALA A 56 -5.77 37.47 37.89
CA ALA A 56 -6.35 36.15 38.16
C ALA A 56 -5.86 35.56 39.49
N ARG A 57 -4.57 35.73 39.80
CA ARG A 57 -3.96 35.27 41.07
C ARG A 57 -4.45 36.07 42.28
N GLU A 58 -4.70 37.36 42.11
CA GLU A 58 -5.18 38.23 43.19
C GLU A 58 -6.66 38.01 43.54
N ARG A 59 -7.48 37.43 42.65
CA ARG A 59 -8.94 37.30 42.83
C ARG A 59 -9.47 35.90 43.22
N HIS A 60 -8.61 34.90 43.43
CA HIS A 60 -8.98 33.56 43.94
C HIS A 60 -10.28 32.99 43.31
N LEU A 61 -10.33 32.94 41.97
CA LEU A 61 -11.42 32.28 41.23
C LEU A 61 -11.07 30.79 41.04
N PRO A 62 -11.80 29.83 41.63
CA PRO A 62 -11.55 28.41 41.43
C PRO A 62 -12.31 27.91 40.19
N GLY A 63 -11.60 27.28 39.26
CA GLY A 63 -12.22 26.55 38.14
C GLY A 63 -11.72 26.94 36.75
N LEU A 64 -10.41 26.80 36.51
CA LEU A 64 -9.83 26.67 35.17
C LEU A 64 -8.41 26.10 35.28
N GLU A 65 -8.28 24.91 35.87
CA GLU A 65 -7.10 24.07 35.68
C GLU A 65 -7.40 23.02 34.61
N ALA A 66 -7.34 23.42 33.35
CA ALA A 66 -7.02 22.50 32.27
C ALA A 66 -5.50 22.50 32.10
N ARG A 67 -4.77 21.82 33.00
CA ARG A 67 -3.37 21.46 32.73
C ARG A 67 -3.37 20.18 31.88
N PRO A 68 -2.70 20.13 30.72
CA PRO A 68 -2.44 18.86 30.08
C PRO A 68 -1.53 18.03 31.00
N ARG A 69 -1.99 16.84 31.36
CA ARG A 69 -1.28 15.87 32.20
C ARG A 69 -0.34 15.05 31.32
N GLY A 70 0.96 15.27 31.49
CA GLY A 70 2.03 14.42 30.97
C GLY A 70 2.81 15.06 29.81
N GLU A 71 4.06 15.43 30.07
CA GLU A 71 4.99 15.90 29.04
C GLU A 71 6.04 14.81 28.76
N GLY A 72 6.44 14.64 27.50
CA GLY A 72 7.51 13.76 27.05
C GLY A 72 8.65 14.55 26.43
N VAL A 73 9.81 13.91 26.26
CA VAL A 73 11.01 14.50 25.68
C VAL A 73 11.12 14.07 24.22
N LEU A 74 11.42 14.98 23.30
CA LEU A 74 11.77 14.68 21.90
C LEU A 74 13.17 15.18 21.63
N ARG A 75 14.10 14.33 21.21
CA ARG A 75 15.46 14.75 20.87
C ARG A 75 15.91 14.19 19.53
N GLY A 76 16.98 14.75 19.00
CA GLY A 76 17.65 14.23 17.82
C GLY A 76 18.88 15.04 17.49
N LYS A 77 19.53 14.71 16.38
CA LYS A 77 20.72 15.42 15.91
C LYS A 77 20.59 15.66 14.42
N VAL A 78 21.12 16.77 13.92
CA VAL A 78 21.04 17.16 12.52
C VAL A 78 22.44 17.24 11.96
N LEU A 79 22.65 16.57 10.85
CA LEU A 79 23.93 16.46 10.14
C LEU A 79 23.78 16.96 8.71
N HIS A 80 24.88 17.16 8.02
CA HIS A 80 24.91 17.38 6.57
C HIS A 80 26.07 16.63 5.90
N HIS A 81 25.89 16.28 4.62
CA HIS A 81 27.00 15.80 3.81
C HIS A 81 27.77 16.97 3.21
N VAL A 82 29.08 17.00 3.47
CA VAL A 82 30.01 17.93 2.84
C VAL A 82 30.80 17.15 1.78
N PRO A 83 30.73 17.54 0.49
CA PRO A 83 31.50 16.89 -0.58
C PRO A 83 32.99 16.77 -0.19
N GLU A 84 33.61 15.61 -0.51
CA GLU A 84 35.02 15.28 -0.21
C GLU A 84 35.38 15.17 1.29
N VAL A 85 34.55 15.67 2.19
CA VAL A 85 34.82 15.79 3.64
C VAL A 85 33.97 14.81 4.46
N GLY A 86 32.84 14.35 3.91
CA GLY A 86 31.94 13.39 4.53
C GLY A 86 30.85 14.05 5.39
N ILE A 87 30.23 13.27 6.26
CA ILE A 87 29.11 13.72 7.10
C ILE A 87 29.63 14.57 8.28
N ARG A 88 28.98 15.70 8.56
CA ARG A 88 29.30 16.63 9.66
C ARG A 88 28.03 17.08 10.40
N PRO A 89 28.11 17.49 11.67
CA PRO A 89 26.99 18.14 12.35
C PRO A 89 26.58 19.46 11.72
N LEU A 90 25.28 19.73 11.70
CA LEU A 90 24.71 20.97 11.19
C LEU A 90 24.09 21.78 12.35
N THR A 91 24.77 22.86 12.69
CA THR A 91 24.39 23.81 13.75
C THR A 91 23.36 24.82 13.27
N ASP A 92 22.58 25.37 14.20
CA ASP A 92 21.62 26.45 13.97
C ASP A 92 20.45 26.10 13.03
N VAL A 93 20.16 24.80 12.89
CA VAL A 93 18.98 24.31 12.17
C VAL A 93 17.76 24.60 13.03
N VAL A 94 16.77 25.30 12.45
CA VAL A 94 15.49 25.55 13.11
C VAL A 94 14.64 24.30 13.00
N VAL A 95 14.45 23.62 14.13
CA VAL A 95 13.63 22.41 14.24
C VAL A 95 12.26 22.80 14.76
N ARG A 96 11.20 22.55 14.00
CA ARG A 96 9.80 22.76 14.42
C ARG A 96 9.07 21.45 14.48
N VAL A 97 8.21 21.27 15.46
CA VAL A 97 7.29 20.13 15.52
C VAL A 97 5.86 20.64 15.62
N TYR A 98 4.98 20.04 14.82
CA TYR A 98 3.55 20.36 14.72
C TYR A 98 2.74 19.11 15.05
N TRP A 99 1.63 19.25 15.76
CA TRP A 99 0.70 18.14 16.03
C TRP A 99 -0.77 18.59 15.97
N ARG A 100 -1.65 17.65 15.59
CA ARG A 100 -3.12 17.73 15.53
C ARG A 100 -3.73 16.35 15.78
N ALA A 101 -4.95 16.29 16.32
CA ALA A 101 -5.66 15.04 16.58
C ALA A 101 -6.22 14.38 15.31
N ASP A 102 -6.31 15.11 14.19
CA ASP A 102 -6.68 14.57 12.88
C ASP A 102 -5.50 14.64 11.88
N ALA A 103 -5.15 13.50 11.30
CA ALA A 103 -3.93 13.27 10.52
C ALA A 103 -3.88 13.98 9.13
N THR A 104 -4.67 15.03 8.92
CA THR A 104 -4.88 15.69 7.60
C THR A 104 -4.06 16.97 7.41
N PHE A 105 -3.28 17.41 8.40
CA PHE A 105 -2.55 18.67 8.37
C PHE A 105 -1.18 18.58 7.68
N ASP A 106 -0.96 19.45 6.68
CA ASP A 106 0.32 19.62 5.99
C ASP A 106 0.87 21.04 6.19
N PRO A 107 1.94 21.24 6.96
CA PRO A 107 2.51 22.56 7.22
C PRO A 107 3.17 23.21 5.98
N ALA A 108 3.37 22.48 4.87
CA ALA A 108 3.86 23.07 3.62
C ALA A 108 2.77 23.80 2.81
N THR A 109 1.50 23.38 2.94
CA THR A 109 0.40 23.83 2.07
C THR A 109 -0.75 24.49 2.82
N ALA A 110 -0.73 24.43 4.16
CA ALA A 110 -1.75 25.06 4.99
C ALA A 110 -1.71 26.60 4.89
N PRO A 111 -2.87 27.28 4.70
CA PRO A 111 -2.94 28.73 4.75
C PRO A 111 -2.53 29.24 6.13
N GLU A 112 -1.99 30.47 6.21
CA GLU A 112 -1.41 31.04 7.44
C GLU A 112 -2.43 31.12 8.62
N GLU A 113 -3.72 31.09 8.30
CA GLU A 113 -4.86 31.08 9.24
C GLU A 113 -5.20 29.68 9.80
N ALA A 114 -4.68 28.59 9.20
CA ALA A 114 -4.87 27.23 9.69
C ALA A 114 -3.93 26.94 10.87
N SER A 115 -4.45 27.05 12.09
CA SER A 115 -3.65 26.86 13.31
C SER A 115 -3.54 25.38 13.72
N PRO A 116 -2.33 24.83 13.96
CA PRO A 116 -2.15 23.51 14.55
C PRO A 116 -2.68 23.46 16.00
N GLU A 117 -3.02 22.27 16.53
CA GLU A 117 -3.39 22.11 17.96
C GLU A 117 -2.22 22.46 18.89
N GLY A 118 -0.99 22.27 18.41
CA GLY A 118 0.17 22.88 19.02
C GLY A 118 1.42 22.83 18.14
N ARG A 119 2.38 23.67 18.51
CA ARG A 119 3.69 23.79 17.86
C ARG A 119 4.78 23.97 18.90
N ALA A 120 5.97 23.45 18.63
CA ALA A 120 7.17 23.78 19.38
C ALA A 120 8.35 23.99 18.44
N MET A 121 9.33 24.79 18.87
CA MET A 121 10.54 25.09 18.11
C MET A 121 11.79 24.94 18.98
N ALA A 122 12.83 24.34 18.40
CA ALA A 122 14.18 24.23 18.95
C ALA A 122 15.20 24.61 17.86
N ARG A 123 16.44 24.86 18.27
CA ARG A 123 17.57 25.04 17.36
C ARG A 123 18.64 24.00 17.66
N THR A 124 19.36 23.56 16.64
CA THR A 124 20.46 22.62 16.84
C THR A 124 21.70 23.32 17.40
N ASP A 125 22.41 22.64 18.29
CA ASP A 125 23.65 23.11 18.89
C ASP A 125 24.89 22.88 18.00
N ALA A 126 26.09 23.09 18.55
CA ALA A 126 27.38 22.91 17.86
C ALA A 126 27.61 21.46 17.39
N ASP A 127 27.00 20.49 18.07
CA ASP A 127 27.04 19.07 17.71
C ASP A 127 25.82 18.69 16.85
N GLY A 128 25.04 19.66 16.40
CA GLY A 128 23.83 19.45 15.62
C GLY A 128 22.66 18.91 16.45
N ALA A 129 22.76 18.78 17.76
CA ALA A 129 21.73 18.19 18.61
C ALA A 129 20.60 19.18 18.93
N PHE A 130 19.37 18.67 19.04
CA PHE A 130 18.19 19.41 19.51
C PHE A 130 17.41 18.57 20.53
N VAL A 131 16.76 19.25 21.48
CA VAL A 131 15.91 18.62 22.50
C VAL A 131 14.67 19.49 22.74
N PHE A 132 13.52 18.84 22.87
CA PHE A 132 12.30 19.39 23.42
C PHE A 132 11.99 18.64 24.73
N GLU A 133 12.13 19.29 25.88
CA GLU A 133 12.00 18.61 27.18
C GLU A 133 10.55 18.43 27.65
N ARG A 134 9.62 19.19 27.05
CA ARG A 134 8.27 19.39 27.60
C ARG A 134 7.18 19.40 26.51
N LEU A 135 7.13 18.34 25.69
CA LEU A 135 6.08 18.22 24.67
C LEU A 135 4.88 17.46 25.21
N PRO A 136 3.63 17.90 24.94
CA PRO A 136 2.46 17.08 25.21
C PRO A 136 2.56 15.78 24.41
N ALA A 137 1.95 14.72 24.94
CA ALA A 137 1.89 13.48 24.19
C ALA A 137 1.02 13.64 22.93
N PHE A 138 1.54 13.20 21.79
CA PHE A 138 0.84 13.20 20.51
C PHE A 138 1.33 12.03 19.64
N THR A 139 0.51 11.62 18.69
CA THR A 139 0.85 10.62 17.67
C THR A 139 0.68 11.26 16.29
N GLY A 140 1.58 10.99 15.35
CA GLY A 140 1.43 11.46 13.97
C GLY A 140 1.85 12.91 13.72
N GLY A 141 2.64 13.52 14.61
CA GLY A 141 3.18 14.86 14.42
C GLY A 141 4.16 14.99 13.25
N VAL A 142 4.38 16.23 12.82
CA VAL A 142 5.27 16.60 11.71
C VAL A 142 6.44 17.43 12.26
N LEU A 143 7.65 16.93 12.10
CA LEU A 143 8.89 17.68 12.33
C LEU A 143 9.31 18.40 11.03
N VAL A 144 9.73 19.65 11.12
CA VAL A 144 10.22 20.46 10.01
C VAL A 144 11.59 21.04 10.39
N LEU A 145 12.62 20.73 9.62
CA LEU A 145 13.98 21.26 9.77
C LEU A 145 14.19 22.38 8.74
N ARG A 146 14.49 23.61 9.18
CA ARG A 146 14.81 24.73 8.29
C ARG A 146 16.26 25.17 8.47
N HIS A 147 17.04 25.20 7.39
CA HIS A 147 18.42 25.68 7.42
C HIS A 147 18.93 26.04 6.02
N ALA A 148 19.13 27.33 5.70
CA ALA A 148 19.74 27.75 4.43
C ALA A 148 21.23 27.32 4.38
N PRO A 149 21.76 26.77 3.27
CA PRO A 149 21.22 26.76 1.91
C PRO A 149 20.28 25.58 1.57
N TYR A 150 19.99 24.71 2.53
CA TYR A 150 19.12 23.54 2.30
C TYR A 150 17.64 23.93 2.32
N ARG A 151 16.83 23.21 1.55
CA ARG A 151 15.36 23.33 1.61
C ARG A 151 14.84 22.71 2.91
N ASP A 152 13.71 23.22 3.40
CA ASP A 152 13.04 22.68 4.58
C ASP A 152 12.75 21.17 4.45
N VAL A 153 13.23 20.36 5.39
CA VAL A 153 13.00 18.90 5.42
C VAL A 153 11.86 18.59 6.37
N GLN A 154 10.91 17.74 5.97
CA GLN A 154 9.81 17.31 6.83
C GLN A 154 9.87 15.82 7.19
N ARG A 155 9.56 15.49 8.43
CA ARG A 155 9.39 14.11 8.91
C ARG A 155 8.03 13.97 9.60
N ARG A 156 7.14 13.17 9.01
CA ARG A 156 5.82 12.84 9.56
C ARG A 156 5.89 11.59 10.44
N GLY A 157 4.85 11.33 11.23
CA GLY A 157 4.77 10.14 12.10
C GLY A 157 5.57 10.29 13.40
N VAL A 158 5.97 11.51 13.76
CA VAL A 158 6.63 11.79 15.03
C VAL A 158 5.62 11.62 16.14
N HIS A 159 6.01 10.93 17.20
CA HIS A 159 5.15 10.72 18.36
C HIS A 159 5.92 11.02 19.62
N VAL A 160 5.23 11.60 20.59
CA VAL A 160 5.76 11.85 21.92
C VAL A 160 4.81 11.17 22.89
N ARG A 161 5.33 10.38 23.83
CA ARG A 161 4.54 9.73 24.88
C ARG A 161 4.84 10.37 26.22
N VAL A 162 3.84 10.33 27.12
CA VAL A 162 3.97 10.87 28.47
C VAL A 162 5.11 10.16 29.20
N GLY A 163 6.09 10.92 29.69
CA GLY A 163 7.20 10.38 30.49
C GLY A 163 8.25 9.58 29.71
N GLU A 164 8.15 9.51 28.38
CA GLU A 164 9.15 8.87 27.52
C GLU A 164 10.06 9.90 26.85
N THR A 165 11.26 9.46 26.46
CA THR A 165 12.13 10.20 25.53
C THR A 165 12.01 9.56 24.15
N THR A 166 11.40 10.28 23.20
CA THR A 166 11.44 9.94 21.79
C THR A 166 12.75 10.47 21.20
N ASP A 167 13.65 9.56 20.83
CA ASP A 167 14.88 9.89 20.11
C ASP A 167 14.67 9.70 18.60
N LEU A 168 14.86 10.77 17.83
CA LEU A 168 14.71 10.78 16.38
C LEU A 168 16.00 10.36 15.65
N GLY A 169 17.10 10.14 16.36
CA GLY A 169 18.41 9.82 15.78
C GLY A 169 19.03 11.00 15.03
N GLU A 170 20.01 10.71 14.16
CA GLU A 170 20.59 11.73 13.27
C GLU A 170 19.75 11.92 12.01
N LEU A 171 19.51 13.18 11.66
CA LEU A 171 18.74 13.68 10.52
C LEU A 171 19.70 14.35 9.55
N LEU A 172 19.86 13.83 8.33
CA LEU A 172 20.83 14.36 7.36
C LEU A 172 20.18 15.41 6.43
N LEU A 173 20.81 16.58 6.29
CA LEU A 173 20.50 17.62 5.30
C LEU A 173 21.61 17.69 4.23
N GLY A 174 21.30 17.40 2.96
CA GLY A 174 22.25 17.41 1.83
C GLY A 174 23.06 16.11 1.65
N ALA A 175 23.50 15.69 0.45
CA ALA A 175 23.26 16.22 -0.91
C ALA A 175 22.13 15.45 -1.62
N PRO A 176 21.23 16.15 -2.34
CA PRO A 176 20.19 15.55 -3.16
C PRO A 176 20.78 14.81 -4.35
N THR A 177 20.41 13.55 -4.52
CA THR A 177 20.51 12.89 -5.82
C THR A 177 19.21 13.14 -6.58
N SER A 178 19.32 13.71 -7.78
CA SER A 178 18.18 13.97 -8.64
C SER A 178 17.91 12.75 -9.51
N LEU A 179 16.66 12.30 -9.58
CA LEU A 179 16.21 11.32 -10.56
C LEU A 179 15.53 12.06 -11.71
N ARG A 180 15.95 11.80 -12.95
CA ARG A 180 15.37 12.44 -14.14
C ARG A 180 14.59 11.43 -14.95
N GLY A 181 13.60 11.87 -15.70
CA GLY A 181 12.86 10.97 -16.56
C GLY A 181 11.89 11.67 -17.48
N GLU A 182 11.17 10.87 -18.25
CA GLU A 182 10.09 11.31 -19.11
C GLU A 182 8.84 10.46 -18.93
N VAL A 183 7.65 11.05 -19.10
CA VAL A 183 6.36 10.38 -19.12
C VAL A 183 5.69 10.60 -20.47
N VAL A 184 5.37 9.50 -21.15
CA VAL A 184 4.74 9.51 -22.48
C VAL A 184 3.52 8.59 -22.51
N ASP A 185 2.62 8.79 -23.47
CA ASP A 185 1.54 7.85 -23.76
C ASP A 185 2.02 6.64 -24.57
N ALA A 186 1.13 5.65 -24.77
CA ALA A 186 1.40 4.46 -25.58
C ALA A 186 1.81 4.75 -27.04
N ARG A 187 1.58 5.97 -27.54
CA ARG A 187 1.96 6.43 -28.89
C ARG A 187 3.26 7.24 -28.87
N GLY A 188 3.91 7.36 -27.72
CA GLY A 188 5.16 8.10 -27.51
C GLY A 188 4.98 9.61 -27.42
N ARG A 189 3.75 10.13 -27.25
CA ARG A 189 3.50 11.56 -27.06
C ARG A 189 3.72 11.95 -25.59
N PRO A 190 4.38 13.08 -25.30
CA PRO A 190 4.59 13.53 -23.93
C PRO A 190 3.29 13.84 -23.20
N LEU A 191 3.22 13.50 -21.91
CA LEU A 191 2.07 13.70 -21.05
C LEU A 191 2.29 14.85 -20.06
N GLU A 192 2.05 16.07 -20.52
CA GLU A 192 2.06 17.29 -19.68
C GLU A 192 1.03 17.19 -18.55
N GLY A 193 1.41 17.61 -17.34
CA GLY A 193 0.53 17.61 -16.16
C GLY A 193 0.33 16.21 -15.54
N ALA A 194 1.04 15.20 -16.04
CA ALA A 194 1.14 13.92 -15.33
C ALA A 194 1.86 14.13 -13.99
N ARG A 195 1.51 13.35 -12.97
CA ARG A 195 2.12 13.42 -11.64
C ARG A 195 2.99 12.19 -11.40
N VAL A 196 4.23 12.39 -10.95
CA VAL A 196 5.19 11.32 -10.64
C VAL A 196 5.52 11.35 -9.15
N GLN A 197 5.41 10.19 -8.50
CA GLN A 197 5.66 10.00 -7.07
C GLN A 197 6.68 8.89 -6.84
N ALA A 198 7.63 9.12 -5.92
CA ALA A 198 8.64 8.13 -5.53
C ALA A 198 8.39 7.58 -4.14
N PHE A 199 8.53 6.27 -3.97
CA PHE A 199 8.40 5.58 -2.69
C PHE A 199 9.62 4.70 -2.46
N ALA A 200 10.09 4.59 -1.21
CA ALA A 200 11.12 3.60 -0.87
C ALA A 200 10.65 2.18 -1.22
N ALA A 201 11.56 1.37 -1.77
CA ALA A 201 11.30 -0.04 -2.01
C ALA A 201 11.17 -0.76 -0.66
N ARG A 202 10.02 -1.43 -0.44
CA ARG A 202 9.87 -2.38 0.67
C ARG A 202 10.34 -3.76 0.17
N PRO A 203 11.17 -4.51 0.92
CA PRO A 203 11.49 -5.87 0.56
C PRO A 203 10.20 -6.69 0.46
N GLY A 204 9.96 -7.29 -0.70
CA GLY A 204 8.83 -8.19 -0.91
C GLY A 204 9.02 -9.44 -0.05
N THR A 205 8.22 -9.61 0.99
CA THR A 205 8.02 -10.92 1.59
C THR A 205 7.09 -11.70 0.66
N GLY A 206 7.66 -12.60 -0.15
CA GLY A 206 6.95 -13.39 -1.16
C GLY A 206 6.01 -14.48 -0.61
N ASP A 207 5.26 -14.19 0.45
CA ASP A 207 4.21 -15.08 0.95
C ASP A 207 2.83 -14.63 0.41
N ALA A 208 1.96 -15.61 0.18
CA ALA A 208 0.63 -15.46 -0.42
C ALA A 208 -0.17 -14.28 0.17
N PHE A 209 -0.94 -13.59 -0.68
CA PHE A 209 -1.87 -12.52 -0.31
C PHE A 209 -2.73 -12.94 0.89
N ASP A 210 -2.44 -12.39 2.07
CA ASP A 210 -3.28 -12.49 3.25
C ASP A 210 -4.24 -11.29 3.22
N LEU A 211 -5.54 -11.58 3.13
CA LEU A 211 -6.62 -10.58 3.19
C LEU A 211 -6.43 -9.62 4.38
N ARG A 212 -5.96 -10.10 5.54
CA ARG A 212 -5.76 -9.28 6.74
C ARG A 212 -4.58 -8.31 6.62
N ARG A 213 -3.47 -8.78 6.05
CA ARG A 213 -2.30 -7.93 5.76
C ARG A 213 -2.63 -6.90 4.68
N GLY A 214 -3.33 -7.34 3.64
CA GLY A 214 -3.91 -6.46 2.64
C GLY A 214 -4.73 -5.36 3.31
N LEU A 215 -5.71 -5.72 4.15
CA LEU A 215 -6.60 -4.77 4.86
C LEU A 215 -5.87 -3.77 5.77
N LEU A 216 -4.78 -4.15 6.44
CA LEU A 216 -3.95 -3.23 7.24
C LEU A 216 -3.07 -2.33 6.36
N GLU A 217 -2.54 -2.86 5.26
CA GLU A 217 -1.77 -2.09 4.27
C GLU A 217 -2.65 -1.10 3.47
N LEU A 218 -3.97 -1.33 3.39
CA LEU A 218 -4.95 -0.42 2.77
C LEU A 218 -5.06 0.95 3.43
N GLN A 219 -4.74 1.07 4.73
CA GLN A 219 -4.82 2.34 5.46
C GLN A 219 -3.52 3.16 5.39
N GLU A 220 -2.37 2.51 5.26
CA GLU A 220 -1.06 3.16 5.44
C GLU A 220 -0.46 3.73 4.16
N GLY A 221 -1.17 3.69 3.01
CA GLY A 221 -0.74 4.13 1.68
C GLY A 221 0.56 4.95 1.71
N GLY A 222 1.70 4.27 1.55
CA GLY A 222 2.98 4.80 2.02
C GLY A 222 3.22 6.21 1.51
N VAL A 223 3.61 7.15 2.38
CA VAL A 223 3.82 8.54 2.00
C VAL A 223 4.94 8.60 0.94
N PRO A 224 4.72 9.27 -0.22
CA PRO A 224 5.78 9.43 -1.20
C PRO A 224 6.92 10.27 -0.62
N LEU A 225 8.16 9.85 -0.89
CA LEU A 225 9.37 10.57 -0.49
C LEU A 225 9.63 11.77 -1.39
N ALA A 226 9.16 11.73 -2.63
CA ALA A 226 9.15 12.87 -3.55
C ALA A 226 7.93 12.80 -4.49
N ASP A 227 7.51 13.96 -4.97
CA ASP A 227 6.31 14.15 -5.79
C ASP A 227 6.53 15.35 -6.72
N VAL A 228 6.29 15.19 -8.02
CA VAL A 228 6.49 16.24 -9.02
C VAL A 228 5.46 16.14 -10.15
N GLU A 229 5.17 17.28 -10.77
CA GLU A 229 4.36 17.37 -11.99
C GLU A 229 5.27 17.40 -13.22
N VAL A 230 4.86 16.69 -14.27
CA VAL A 230 5.58 16.53 -15.54
C VAL A 230 5.37 17.77 -16.41
N ASP A 231 6.46 18.26 -17.01
CA ASP A 231 6.42 19.47 -17.84
C ASP A 231 5.81 19.24 -19.23
N ARG A 232 5.70 20.32 -20.02
CA ARG A 232 5.14 20.29 -21.39
C ARG A 232 5.89 19.41 -22.38
N PHE A 233 7.14 19.06 -22.09
CA PHE A 233 7.95 18.17 -22.92
C PHE A 233 7.87 16.72 -22.45
N GLY A 234 7.09 16.46 -21.40
CA GLY A 234 6.97 15.14 -20.80
C GLY A 234 8.11 14.86 -19.82
N GLU A 235 8.97 15.82 -19.49
CA GLU A 235 10.15 15.60 -18.63
C GLU A 235 9.81 15.86 -17.15
N PHE A 236 10.48 15.13 -16.26
CA PHE A 236 10.40 15.32 -14.81
C PHE A 236 11.77 15.19 -14.13
N VAL A 237 11.90 15.89 -13.01
CA VAL A 237 13.06 15.79 -12.12
C VAL A 237 12.56 15.64 -10.67
N LEU A 238 12.91 14.53 -10.04
CA LEU A 238 12.69 14.29 -8.61
C LEU A 238 13.99 14.57 -7.87
N ASP A 239 14.07 15.74 -7.24
CA ASP A 239 15.20 16.15 -6.42
C ASP A 239 15.08 15.59 -4.99
N ASP A 240 16.16 15.71 -4.21
CA ASP A 240 16.19 15.41 -2.76
C ASP A 240 15.85 13.95 -2.38
N LEU A 241 16.00 13.00 -3.31
CA LEU A 241 15.88 11.58 -2.99
C LEU A 241 17.15 11.08 -2.28
N PRO A 242 17.06 10.44 -1.10
CA PRO A 242 18.19 9.72 -0.52
C PRO A 242 18.75 8.64 -1.47
N PRO A 243 20.02 8.24 -1.34
CA PRO A 243 20.51 7.04 -2.01
C PRO A 243 19.71 5.81 -1.57
N GLY A 244 19.28 4.99 -2.53
CA GLY A 244 18.44 3.83 -2.26
C GLY A 244 17.70 3.34 -3.50
N THR A 245 16.91 2.29 -3.32
CA THR A 245 16.06 1.73 -4.38
C THR A 245 14.62 2.21 -4.19
N TYR A 246 14.02 2.68 -5.27
CA TYR A 246 12.71 3.32 -5.29
C TYR A 246 11.74 2.60 -6.21
N THR A 247 10.45 2.77 -5.91
CA THR A 247 9.36 2.54 -6.85
C THR A 247 8.78 3.89 -7.25
N LEU A 248 8.72 4.17 -8.56
CA LEU A 248 8.02 5.33 -9.09
C LEU A 248 6.59 4.95 -9.49
N ARG A 249 5.67 5.88 -9.27
CA ARG A 249 4.28 5.85 -9.73
C ARG A 249 4.04 7.08 -10.59
N ALA A 250 3.52 6.92 -11.80
CA ALA A 250 3.09 8.03 -12.64
C ALA A 250 1.59 7.91 -12.93
N SER A 251 0.85 9.01 -12.76
CA SER A 251 -0.58 9.08 -13.02
C SER A 251 -0.89 10.29 -13.89
N ALA A 252 -1.73 10.12 -14.91
CA ALA A 252 -2.23 11.20 -15.74
C ALA A 252 -3.71 10.99 -16.01
N ARG A 253 -4.47 12.09 -16.13
CA ARG A 253 -5.93 12.03 -16.34
C ARG A 253 -6.26 11.24 -17.60
N GLY A 254 -7.23 10.32 -17.52
CA GLY A 254 -7.65 9.47 -18.64
C GLY A 254 -6.62 8.43 -19.07
N HIS A 255 -5.54 8.25 -18.31
CA HIS A 255 -4.51 7.25 -18.54
C HIS A 255 -4.42 6.30 -17.35
N ALA A 256 -4.02 5.06 -17.63
CA ALA A 256 -3.77 4.06 -16.60
C ALA A 256 -2.54 4.47 -15.78
N THR A 257 -2.63 4.35 -14.45
CA THR A 257 -1.47 4.59 -13.59
C THR A 257 -0.34 3.61 -13.91
N GLY A 258 0.86 4.13 -14.15
CA GLY A 258 2.07 3.37 -14.49
C GLY A 258 3.02 3.25 -13.30
N PHE A 259 3.71 2.11 -13.20
CA PHE A 259 4.68 1.84 -12.13
C PHE A 259 6.04 1.47 -12.69
N ARG A 260 7.10 1.93 -12.02
CA ARG A 260 8.48 1.55 -12.29
C ARG A 260 9.20 1.19 -10.98
N GLY A 261 9.34 -0.10 -10.70
CA GLY A 261 10.09 -0.59 -9.54
C GLY A 261 11.61 -0.64 -9.79
N GLY A 262 12.39 -0.76 -8.71
CA GLY A 262 13.83 -1.03 -8.79
C GLY A 262 14.69 0.14 -9.22
N VAL A 263 14.18 1.38 -9.15
CA VAL A 263 14.93 2.56 -9.58
C VAL A 263 15.98 2.90 -8.54
N VAL A 264 17.25 2.70 -8.86
CA VAL A 264 18.35 2.98 -7.95
C VAL A 264 18.80 4.43 -8.08
N VAL A 265 18.93 5.07 -6.93
CA VAL A 265 19.48 6.40 -6.75
C VAL A 265 20.77 6.23 -5.91
N SER A 266 21.90 6.76 -6.37
CA SER A 266 23.21 6.57 -5.71
C SER A 266 24.00 7.87 -5.66
N LEU A 267 24.95 7.96 -4.73
CA LEU A 267 25.77 9.17 -4.48
C LEU A 267 26.76 9.51 -5.60
N ASP A 268 26.97 8.58 -6.54
CA ASP A 268 28.18 8.59 -7.38
C ASP A 268 27.97 9.24 -8.76
N GLU A 269 26.74 9.53 -9.26
CA GLU A 269 26.58 10.16 -10.59
C GLU A 269 25.17 10.68 -10.98
N HIS A 270 25.16 11.46 -12.07
CA HIS A 270 24.02 12.04 -12.81
C HIS A 270 22.82 11.08 -12.93
N GLY A 271 21.65 11.57 -12.52
CA GLY A 271 20.42 10.78 -12.40
C GLY A 271 20.13 9.83 -13.56
N SER A 272 19.85 8.57 -13.23
CA SER A 272 19.29 7.58 -14.15
C SER A 272 18.07 8.16 -14.87
N ALA A 273 18.10 8.24 -16.20
CA ALA A 273 16.96 8.69 -16.99
C ALA A 273 15.89 7.59 -17.04
N VAL A 274 14.70 7.85 -16.50
CA VAL A 274 13.59 6.89 -16.44
C VAL A 274 12.49 7.28 -17.42
N ARG A 275 12.22 6.45 -18.42
CA ARG A 275 11.03 6.58 -19.28
C ARG A 275 9.85 5.81 -18.70
N MET A 276 8.71 6.46 -18.51
CA MET A 276 7.44 5.86 -18.11
C MET A 276 6.42 6.00 -19.25
N VAL A 277 5.75 4.90 -19.60
CA VAL A 277 4.73 4.87 -20.64
C VAL A 277 3.38 4.61 -19.97
N LEU A 278 2.39 5.49 -20.19
CA LEU A 278 1.04 5.34 -19.65
C LEU A 278 0.06 4.93 -20.76
N ASP A 279 -0.67 3.84 -20.53
CA ASP A 279 -1.71 3.36 -21.42
C ASP A 279 -3.03 4.14 -21.24
N GLU A 280 -4.00 3.94 -22.13
CA GLU A 280 -5.36 4.49 -21.94
C GLU A 280 -5.99 3.96 -20.64
N GLY A 281 -6.58 4.86 -19.86
CA GLY A 281 -7.11 4.58 -18.53
C GLY A 281 -8.51 3.98 -18.53
N ALA A 282 -8.86 3.41 -17.39
CA ALA A 282 -10.21 3.03 -17.01
C ALA A 282 -10.76 3.98 -15.94
N GLY A 283 -12.08 3.96 -15.75
CA GLY A 283 -12.72 4.78 -14.72
C GLY A 283 -14.03 4.21 -14.19
N PHE A 284 -14.42 4.67 -13.01
CA PHE A 284 -15.73 4.42 -12.41
C PHE A 284 -16.50 5.73 -12.25
N ARG A 285 -17.78 5.72 -12.58
CA ARG A 285 -18.70 6.84 -12.33
C ARG A 285 -20.01 6.34 -11.75
N GLY A 286 -20.66 7.12 -10.90
CA GLY A 286 -21.99 6.77 -10.42
C GLY A 286 -22.46 7.63 -9.28
N ARG A 287 -23.43 7.14 -8.51
CA ARG A 287 -24.01 7.85 -7.36
C ARG A 287 -23.84 7.07 -6.06
N VAL A 288 -23.51 7.79 -5.00
CA VAL A 288 -23.58 7.33 -3.62
C VAL A 288 -24.93 7.75 -3.03
N ARG A 289 -25.71 6.80 -2.51
CA ARG A 289 -27.04 7.05 -1.93
C ARG A 289 -27.27 6.26 -0.65
N GLU A 290 -28.21 6.69 0.18
CA GLU A 290 -28.69 5.87 1.30
C GLU A 290 -29.79 4.88 0.87
N THR A 291 -30.15 3.93 1.73
CA THR A 291 -31.22 2.93 1.50
C THR A 291 -32.58 3.57 1.15
N GLY A 292 -32.84 4.80 1.61
CA GLY A 292 -34.03 5.61 1.27
C GLY A 292 -33.99 6.27 -0.11
N GLY A 293 -32.88 6.20 -0.84
CA GLY A 293 -32.71 6.72 -2.20
C GLY A 293 -32.17 8.14 -2.30
N GLN A 294 -31.99 8.85 -1.19
CA GLN A 294 -31.36 10.18 -1.17
C GLN A 294 -29.86 10.08 -1.50
N GLY A 295 -29.37 10.96 -2.38
CA GLY A 295 -27.94 11.06 -2.70
C GLY A 295 -27.14 11.60 -1.52
N LEU A 296 -26.00 10.98 -1.23
CA LEU A 296 -25.11 11.37 -0.13
C LEU A 296 -23.98 12.24 -0.68
N VAL A 297 -23.96 13.52 -0.32
CA VAL A 297 -22.86 14.46 -0.60
C VAL A 297 -21.71 14.24 0.38
N GLY A 298 -20.47 14.43 -0.06
CA GLY A 298 -19.32 14.33 0.84
C GLY A 298 -18.92 12.89 1.20
N ALA A 299 -19.55 11.89 0.58
CA ALA A 299 -19.14 10.50 0.74
C ALA A 299 -17.80 10.28 0.02
N ARG A 300 -16.81 9.76 0.75
CA ARG A 300 -15.50 9.41 0.22
C ARG A 300 -15.61 8.12 -0.55
N VAL A 301 -15.25 8.13 -1.84
CA VAL A 301 -15.25 6.94 -2.70
C VAL A 301 -13.82 6.56 -3.03
N ILE A 302 -13.44 5.32 -2.75
CA ILE A 302 -12.08 4.79 -2.93
C ILE A 302 -12.15 3.56 -3.85
N ALA A 303 -11.27 3.50 -4.85
CA ALA A 303 -10.97 2.30 -5.59
C ALA A 303 -9.57 1.80 -5.23
N VAL A 304 -9.50 0.55 -4.78
CA VAL A 304 -8.29 -0.14 -4.36
C VAL A 304 -8.00 -1.28 -5.32
N ALA A 305 -6.85 -1.27 -6.00
CA ALA A 305 -6.45 -2.38 -6.86
C ALA A 305 -6.12 -3.62 -6.01
N LEU A 306 -6.79 -4.74 -6.28
CA LEU A 306 -6.42 -6.03 -5.71
C LEU A 306 -5.34 -6.68 -6.59
N PRO A 307 -4.16 -7.00 -6.03
CA PRO A 307 -3.11 -7.64 -6.80
C PRO A 307 -3.48 -9.08 -7.17
N SER A 308 -3.14 -9.47 -8.39
CA SER A 308 -3.22 -10.84 -8.92
C SER A 308 -1.82 -11.46 -9.02
N GLY A 309 -1.00 -11.43 -7.96
CA GLY A 309 0.37 -11.97 -8.00
C GLY A 309 1.42 -11.12 -7.29
N GLY A 310 2.51 -11.76 -6.86
CA GLY A 310 3.37 -11.39 -5.73
C GLY A 310 4.26 -10.15 -5.80
N GLU A 311 4.11 -9.24 -6.77
CA GLU A 311 4.87 -7.97 -6.80
C GLU A 311 4.05 -6.79 -7.36
N VAL A 312 2.83 -6.57 -6.83
CA VAL A 312 2.06 -5.36 -7.18
C VAL A 312 1.67 -4.59 -5.93
N ARG A 313 2.11 -3.33 -5.85
CA ARG A 313 1.68 -2.38 -4.83
C ARG A 313 0.20 -2.07 -5.03
N VAL A 314 -0.54 -2.05 -3.93
CA VAL A 314 -1.96 -1.69 -3.90
C VAL A 314 -2.10 -0.22 -4.35
N ASP A 315 -2.63 -0.02 -5.55
CA ASP A 315 -2.97 1.31 -6.04
C ASP A 315 -4.31 1.74 -5.44
N ARG A 316 -4.35 2.96 -4.88
CA ARG A 316 -5.55 3.56 -4.30
C ARG A 316 -5.83 4.85 -5.05
N VAL A 317 -7.05 4.96 -5.56
CA VAL A 317 -7.59 6.18 -6.16
C VAL A 317 -8.79 6.58 -5.33
N GLU A 318 -8.91 7.86 -4.97
CA GLU A 318 -10.03 8.34 -4.17
C GLU A 318 -10.65 9.60 -4.76
N THR A 319 -11.92 9.80 -4.48
CA THR A 319 -12.71 10.97 -4.85
C THR A 319 -13.76 11.22 -3.77
N THR A 320 -14.53 12.30 -3.89
CA THR A 320 -15.64 12.61 -2.99
C THR A 320 -16.90 12.86 -3.81
N SER A 321 -18.04 12.38 -3.32
CA SER A 321 -19.32 12.57 -3.98
C SER A 321 -19.79 14.03 -3.92
N GLY A 322 -20.31 14.53 -5.03
CA GLY A 322 -20.88 15.87 -5.17
C GLY A 322 -22.29 16.01 -4.56
N PRO A 323 -22.95 17.17 -4.75
CA PRO A 323 -24.23 17.52 -4.12
C PRO A 323 -25.40 16.54 -4.35
N ASP A 324 -25.35 15.74 -5.43
CA ASP A 324 -26.37 14.72 -5.76
C ASP A 324 -25.86 13.27 -5.56
N GLY A 325 -24.78 13.11 -4.80
CA GLY A 325 -24.09 11.84 -4.60
C GLY A 325 -23.21 11.40 -5.77
N VAL A 326 -23.08 12.21 -6.83
CA VAL A 326 -22.33 11.84 -8.05
C VAL A 326 -20.82 11.78 -7.75
N TYR A 327 -20.14 10.72 -8.18
CA TYR A 327 -18.70 10.55 -8.07
C TYR A 327 -18.07 10.09 -9.39
N GLU A 328 -16.77 10.36 -9.57
CA GLU A 328 -15.97 9.96 -10.72
C GLU A 328 -14.53 9.62 -10.31
N LEU A 329 -13.99 8.52 -10.86
CA LEU A 329 -12.61 8.03 -10.73
C LEU A 329 -12.08 7.73 -12.14
N ASP A 330 -10.95 8.30 -12.56
CA ASP A 330 -10.54 8.33 -14.00
C ASP A 330 -9.06 7.97 -14.30
N VAL A 331 -8.36 7.31 -13.37
CA VAL A 331 -6.94 6.92 -13.49
C VAL A 331 -6.68 5.42 -13.20
N LEU A 332 -7.67 4.57 -13.45
CA LEU A 332 -7.61 3.14 -13.15
C LEU A 332 -6.93 2.37 -14.28
N VAL A 333 -6.38 1.19 -13.97
CA VAL A 333 -5.72 0.29 -14.92
C VAL A 333 -6.74 -0.69 -15.50
N PRO A 334 -7.00 -0.70 -16.83
CA PRO A 334 -7.89 -1.68 -17.44
C PRO A 334 -7.44 -3.12 -17.20
N GLY A 335 -8.39 -4.03 -16.99
CA GLY A 335 -8.17 -5.45 -16.70
C GLY A 335 -7.82 -5.75 -15.24
N MET A 336 -7.54 -4.73 -14.42
CA MET A 336 -7.31 -4.92 -12.98
C MET A 336 -8.63 -5.01 -12.22
N ARG A 337 -8.65 -5.86 -11.18
CA ARG A 337 -9.76 -5.96 -10.25
C ARG A 337 -9.59 -4.91 -9.16
N TYR A 338 -10.57 -4.03 -9.02
CA TYR A 338 -10.64 -3.03 -7.97
C TYR A 338 -11.67 -3.42 -6.92
N PHE A 339 -11.39 -3.11 -5.67
CA PHE A 339 -12.39 -2.96 -4.63
C PHE A 339 -12.82 -1.49 -4.58
N LEU A 340 -14.07 -1.22 -4.94
CA LEU A 340 -14.65 0.12 -4.95
C LEU A 340 -15.54 0.28 -3.72
N GLU A 341 -15.22 1.22 -2.84
CA GLU A 341 -15.92 1.46 -1.58
C GLU A 341 -16.34 2.93 -1.48
N ALA A 342 -17.53 3.19 -0.95
CA ALA A 342 -17.97 4.50 -0.50
C ALA A 342 -18.17 4.51 1.01
N ALA A 343 -17.65 5.55 1.67
CA ALA A 343 -17.79 5.79 3.10
C ALA A 343 -18.36 7.20 3.33
N HIS A 344 -19.31 7.33 4.26
CA HIS A 344 -19.88 8.60 4.69
C HIS A 344 -19.84 8.66 6.23
N PRO A 345 -19.59 9.81 6.87
CA PRO A 345 -19.46 9.89 8.32
C PRO A 345 -20.67 9.34 9.10
N ASP A 346 -21.88 9.51 8.56
CA ASP A 346 -23.12 9.13 9.24
C ASP A 346 -23.70 7.76 8.82
N HIS A 347 -23.02 7.05 7.91
CA HIS A 347 -23.52 5.81 7.32
C HIS A 347 -22.45 4.73 7.30
N ALA A 348 -22.88 3.47 7.35
CA ALA A 348 -22.00 2.34 7.14
C ALA A 348 -21.42 2.38 5.72
N PRO A 349 -20.10 2.24 5.55
CA PRO A 349 -19.50 2.13 4.24
C PRO A 349 -20.02 0.91 3.48
N ALA A 350 -20.07 1.03 2.16
CA ALA A 350 -20.47 -0.04 1.26
C ALA A 350 -19.51 -0.12 0.08
N GLY A 351 -19.17 -1.34 -0.33
CA GLY A 351 -18.28 -1.56 -1.47
C GLY A 351 -18.64 -2.78 -2.31
N THR A 352 -17.94 -2.93 -3.43
CA THR A 352 -18.09 -4.01 -4.41
C THR A 352 -16.78 -4.26 -5.14
N PHE A 353 -16.57 -5.46 -5.65
CA PHE A 353 -15.45 -5.75 -6.53
C PHE A 353 -15.82 -5.50 -7.98
N VAL A 354 -14.99 -4.72 -8.66
CA VAL A 354 -15.25 -4.32 -10.04
C VAL A 354 -13.96 -4.47 -10.85
N VAL A 355 -14.02 -5.24 -11.93
CA VAL A 355 -12.92 -5.26 -12.91
C VAL A 355 -13.02 -4.00 -13.76
N ALA A 356 -11.98 -3.19 -13.75
CA ALA A 356 -11.91 -2.00 -14.56
C ALA A 356 -11.78 -2.39 -16.05
N THR A 357 -12.59 -1.80 -16.92
CA THR A 357 -12.48 -1.94 -18.38
C THR A 357 -12.07 -0.60 -18.97
N THR A 358 -11.51 -0.57 -20.18
CA THR A 358 -11.18 0.69 -20.86
C THR A 358 -12.42 1.62 -20.88
N GLY A 359 -12.24 2.90 -20.56
CA GLY A 359 -13.34 3.86 -20.43
C GLY A 359 -14.04 3.85 -19.06
N PHE A 360 -15.21 4.51 -18.97
CA PHE A 360 -15.95 4.66 -17.71
C PHE A 360 -17.06 3.62 -17.53
N LEU A 361 -16.99 2.88 -16.44
CA LEU A 361 -18.03 1.96 -16.01
C LEU A 361 -18.96 2.61 -14.98
N GLN A 362 -20.27 2.45 -15.16
CA GLN A 362 -21.27 3.01 -14.25
C GLN A 362 -21.51 2.10 -13.03
N ARG A 363 -21.35 2.62 -11.81
CA ARG A 363 -21.53 1.89 -10.54
C ARG A 363 -22.16 2.77 -9.47
N ASP A 364 -23.35 2.43 -9.00
CA ASP A 364 -23.98 3.14 -7.87
C ASP A 364 -23.70 2.39 -6.56
N LEU A 365 -23.47 3.13 -5.48
CA LEU A 365 -23.17 2.60 -4.15
C LEU A 365 -24.28 3.00 -3.18
N VAL A 366 -24.76 2.05 -2.38
CA VAL A 366 -25.84 2.26 -1.40
C VAL A 366 -25.30 2.04 0.01
N LEU A 367 -25.38 3.06 0.87
CA LEU A 367 -24.88 3.01 2.24
C LEU A 367 -26.04 2.80 3.22
N GLU A 368 -25.83 1.93 4.20
CA GLU A 368 -26.80 1.62 5.26
C GLU A 368 -26.56 2.47 6.52
N ALA A 369 -27.46 2.44 7.50
CA ALA A 369 -27.24 3.11 8.78
C ALA A 369 -26.13 2.39 9.58
N SER A 370 -25.17 3.14 10.14
CA SER A 370 -24.08 2.55 10.93
C SER A 370 -24.56 2.00 12.28
N GLY A 371 -24.00 0.89 12.73
CA GLY A 371 -24.10 0.42 14.12
C GLY A 371 -23.07 1.09 15.03
N ARG A 372 -23.08 0.75 16.32
CA ARG A 372 -22.12 1.22 17.32
C ARG A 372 -21.48 0.04 18.03
N VAL A 373 -20.15 0.06 18.18
CA VAL A 373 -19.41 -0.92 18.99
C VAL A 373 -18.70 -0.20 20.13
N GLN A 374 -18.72 -0.75 21.35
CA GLN A 374 -17.94 -0.20 22.47
C GLN A 374 -17.44 -1.30 23.40
N GLY A 375 -16.53 -0.98 24.30
CA GLY A 375 -16.04 -1.93 25.30
C GLY A 375 -14.89 -1.42 26.13
N VAL A 376 -14.28 -2.31 26.91
CA VAL A 376 -13.14 -2.02 27.79
C VAL A 376 -11.98 -2.97 27.51
N ILE A 377 -10.75 -2.42 27.43
CA ILE A 377 -9.50 -3.17 27.34
C ILE A 377 -8.87 -3.26 28.74
N ARG A 378 -8.58 -4.48 29.18
CA ARG A 378 -7.95 -4.78 30.48
C ARG A 378 -6.70 -5.63 30.34
N GLU A 379 -5.83 -5.60 31.33
CA GLU A 379 -4.70 -6.53 31.43
C GLU A 379 -5.20 -7.86 31.99
N ALA A 380 -4.89 -8.97 31.32
CA ALA A 380 -5.42 -10.29 31.64
C ALA A 380 -5.05 -10.77 33.06
N GLU A 381 -3.84 -10.48 33.54
CA GLU A 381 -3.39 -10.94 34.86
C GLU A 381 -3.91 -10.07 36.01
N THR A 382 -3.98 -8.75 35.81
CA THR A 382 -4.24 -7.80 36.90
C THR A 382 -5.66 -7.23 36.87
N GLY A 383 -6.38 -7.38 35.75
CA GLY A 383 -7.69 -6.78 35.51
C GLY A 383 -7.69 -5.25 35.38
N LYS A 384 -6.51 -4.61 35.46
CA LYS A 384 -6.36 -3.16 35.35
C LYS A 384 -6.71 -2.70 33.95
N PRO A 385 -7.33 -1.51 33.78
CA PRO A 385 -7.57 -0.95 32.46
C PRO A 385 -6.25 -0.68 31.73
N VAL A 386 -6.21 -0.94 30.42
CA VAL A 386 -5.07 -0.64 29.56
C VAL A 386 -5.36 0.64 28.79
N PRO A 387 -4.84 1.79 29.24
CA PRO A 387 -5.10 3.05 28.57
C PRO A 387 -4.35 3.14 27.26
N TYR A 388 -4.89 3.92 26.31
CA TYR A 388 -4.28 4.17 25.00
C TYR A 388 -4.06 2.94 24.13
N ALA A 389 -4.75 1.83 24.44
CA ALA A 389 -4.79 0.69 23.55
C ALA A 389 -5.45 1.09 22.21
N GLU A 390 -4.77 0.83 21.11
CA GLU A 390 -5.32 0.97 19.78
C GLU A 390 -6.17 -0.27 19.47
N VAL A 391 -7.43 -0.05 19.12
CA VAL A 391 -8.39 -1.09 18.80
C VAL A 391 -8.76 -0.94 17.33
N THR A 392 -8.64 -2.02 16.57
CA THR A 392 -9.01 -2.11 15.17
C THR A 392 -10.20 -3.06 15.03
N LEU A 393 -11.29 -2.61 14.42
CA LEU A 393 -12.51 -3.37 14.18
C LEU A 393 -12.79 -3.45 12.68
N ALA A 394 -13.04 -4.63 12.14
CA ALA A 394 -13.71 -4.77 10.84
C ALA A 394 -14.95 -5.65 11.02
N SER A 395 -16.09 -5.15 10.56
CA SER A 395 -17.38 -5.86 10.59
C SER A 395 -18.10 -5.70 9.26
N GLY A 396 -19.07 -6.56 8.97
CA GLY A 396 -19.88 -6.50 7.75
C GLY A 396 -19.53 -7.55 6.70
N SER A 397 -19.82 -7.25 5.43
CA SER A 397 -19.52 -8.13 4.30
C SER A 397 -18.04 -8.07 3.92
N LEU A 398 -17.50 -9.12 3.27
CA LEU A 398 -16.20 -9.10 2.59
C LEU A 398 -16.06 -7.92 1.60
N ALA A 399 -17.18 -7.33 1.18
CA ALA A 399 -17.26 -6.16 0.33
C ALA A 399 -17.34 -4.81 1.11
N GLY A 400 -17.13 -4.79 2.43
CA GLY A 400 -17.19 -3.58 3.26
C GLY A 400 -16.26 -3.63 4.49
N VAL A 401 -15.10 -4.29 4.37
CA VAL A 401 -14.20 -4.65 5.48
C VAL A 401 -13.26 -3.51 5.89
N SER A 402 -13.56 -2.25 5.59
CA SER A 402 -12.68 -1.14 5.99
C SER A 402 -12.49 -1.13 7.50
N PRO A 403 -11.27 -1.41 8.02
CA PRO A 403 -11.08 -1.49 9.45
C PRO A 403 -11.23 -0.09 10.06
N LEU A 404 -12.05 0.01 11.09
CA LEU A 404 -12.16 1.18 11.95
C LEU A 404 -11.08 1.11 13.03
N SER A 405 -10.51 2.26 13.39
CA SER A 405 -9.57 2.37 14.51
C SER A 405 -10.13 3.28 15.60
N ALA A 406 -9.95 2.88 16.85
CA ALA A 406 -10.29 3.66 18.03
C ALA A 406 -9.14 3.55 19.05
N THR A 407 -8.94 4.58 19.87
CA THR A 407 -7.97 4.55 20.97
C THR A 407 -8.72 4.50 22.29
N ALA A 408 -8.33 3.59 23.18
CA ALA A 408 -8.90 3.47 24.50
C ALA A 408 -8.53 4.68 25.38
N ASP A 409 -9.46 5.15 26.20
CA ASP A 409 -9.26 6.25 27.14
C ASP A 409 -8.43 5.83 28.38
N GLY A 410 -8.28 6.73 29.36
CA GLY A 410 -7.55 6.46 30.60
C GLY A 410 -8.12 5.32 31.45
N ASP A 411 -9.39 4.97 31.25
CA ASP A 411 -10.09 3.86 31.91
C ASP A 411 -10.14 2.61 31.02
N GLY A 412 -9.41 2.59 29.91
CA GLY A 412 -9.36 1.49 28.95
C GLY A 412 -10.61 1.37 28.08
N LYS A 413 -11.52 2.36 28.08
CA LYS A 413 -12.77 2.29 27.30
C LYS A 413 -12.55 2.78 25.88
N TYR A 414 -13.18 2.12 24.91
CA TYR A 414 -13.15 2.53 23.51
C TYR A 414 -14.56 2.53 22.90
N VAL A 415 -14.76 3.30 21.83
CA VAL A 415 -16.03 3.39 21.10
C VAL A 415 -15.76 3.52 19.60
N PHE A 416 -16.46 2.71 18.81
CA PHE A 416 -16.66 2.85 17.37
C PHE A 416 -18.09 3.36 17.12
N PRO A 417 -18.29 4.67 16.89
CA PRO A 417 -19.62 5.24 16.72
C PRO A 417 -20.30 4.84 15.40
N HIS A 418 -19.51 4.39 14.41
CA HIS A 418 -19.97 4.08 13.05
C HIS A 418 -19.53 2.69 12.58
N ALA A 419 -19.76 1.67 13.40
CA ALA A 419 -19.45 0.29 13.05
C ALA A 419 -20.30 -0.23 11.89
N HIS A 420 -19.69 -1.02 11.00
CA HIS A 420 -20.37 -1.59 9.85
C HIS A 420 -21.35 -2.68 10.30
N PRO A 421 -22.62 -2.65 9.87
CA PRO A 421 -23.56 -3.73 10.12
C PRO A 421 -23.10 -5.04 9.50
N GLY A 422 -23.31 -6.14 10.22
CA GLY A 422 -22.95 -7.50 9.84
C GLY A 422 -21.92 -8.15 10.76
N PRO A 423 -21.42 -9.34 10.40
CA PRO A 423 -20.58 -10.14 11.30
C PRO A 423 -19.25 -9.42 11.60
N VAL A 424 -18.76 -9.54 12.84
CA VAL A 424 -17.42 -9.08 13.20
C VAL A 424 -16.40 -10.02 12.56
N LEU A 425 -15.59 -9.48 11.64
CA LEU A 425 -14.58 -10.22 10.89
C LEU A 425 -13.18 -10.07 11.52
N LEU A 426 -12.91 -8.91 12.11
CA LEU A 426 -11.65 -8.56 12.75
C LEU A 426 -11.89 -7.74 14.01
N PHE A 427 -11.18 -8.08 15.07
CA PHE A 427 -11.06 -7.24 16.25
C PHE A 427 -9.65 -7.40 16.81
N LEU A 428 -8.80 -6.39 16.63
CA LEU A 428 -7.43 -6.38 17.15
C LEU A 428 -7.31 -5.32 18.23
N ALA A 429 -6.72 -5.65 19.36
CA ALA A 429 -6.29 -4.68 20.35
C ALA A 429 -4.77 -4.71 20.46
N ARG A 430 -4.16 -3.52 20.48
CA ARG A 430 -2.71 -3.33 20.52
C ARG A 430 -2.38 -2.28 21.55
N ALA A 431 -1.45 -2.60 22.44
CA ALA A 431 -0.89 -1.64 23.37
C ALA A 431 0.63 -1.88 23.49
N PRO A 432 1.45 -0.84 23.66
CA PRO A 432 2.88 -1.00 23.93
C PRO A 432 3.13 -1.93 25.12
N GLY A 433 4.07 -2.87 24.97
CA GLY A 433 4.39 -3.84 26.01
C GLY A 433 3.41 -5.03 26.12
N PHE A 434 2.31 -5.04 25.37
CA PHE A 434 1.38 -6.17 25.33
C PHE A 434 1.58 -7.03 24.07
N VAL A 435 1.23 -8.31 24.19
CA VAL A 435 1.13 -9.23 23.05
C VAL A 435 -0.05 -8.78 22.18
N GLN A 436 0.16 -8.73 20.85
CA GLN A 436 -0.94 -8.43 19.93
C GLN A 436 -1.98 -9.56 19.95
N THR A 437 -3.26 -9.20 20.00
CA THR A 437 -4.40 -10.15 19.91
C THR A 437 -4.31 -10.99 18.64
N ASP A 438 -4.60 -12.30 18.72
CA ASP A 438 -4.46 -13.23 17.59
C ASP A 438 -5.74 -14.01 17.21
N GLU A 439 -5.64 -14.87 16.19
CA GLU A 439 -6.75 -15.65 15.63
C GLU A 439 -7.43 -16.62 16.62
N ALA A 440 -6.74 -17.09 17.65
CA ALA A 440 -7.35 -17.90 18.71
C ALA A 440 -8.26 -17.04 19.59
N ASP A 441 -7.90 -15.77 19.83
CA ASP A 441 -8.73 -14.79 20.55
C ASP A 441 -9.94 -14.34 19.71
N LEU A 442 -9.79 -14.35 18.37
CA LEU A 442 -10.86 -14.08 17.40
C LEU A 442 -11.88 -15.22 17.27
N LYS A 443 -11.49 -16.49 17.49
CA LYS A 443 -12.47 -17.61 17.52
C LYS A 443 -13.56 -17.42 18.57
N GLY A 444 -13.27 -16.68 19.65
CA GLY A 444 -14.24 -16.27 20.66
C GLY A 444 -15.19 -15.15 20.23
N LEU A 445 -15.01 -14.53 19.06
CA LEU A 445 -15.93 -13.55 18.46
C LEU A 445 -16.90 -14.18 17.45
N GLY A 446 -16.76 -15.47 17.16
CA GLY A 446 -17.61 -16.17 16.20
C GLY A 446 -19.09 -16.01 16.56
N GLY A 447 -19.85 -15.36 15.68
CA GLY A 447 -21.29 -15.12 15.86
C GLY A 447 -21.69 -13.73 16.34
N LEU A 448 -20.74 -12.83 16.64
CA LEU A 448 -21.08 -11.44 16.92
C LEU A 448 -21.46 -10.71 15.62
N VAL A 449 -22.62 -10.05 15.64
CA VAL A 449 -23.15 -9.27 14.52
C VAL A 449 -23.40 -7.85 15.02
N VAL A 450 -22.88 -6.87 14.28
CA VAL A 450 -23.25 -5.47 14.46
C VAL A 450 -24.59 -5.28 13.75
N GLU A 451 -25.64 -4.96 14.48
CA GLU A 451 -26.94 -4.65 13.87
C GLU A 451 -26.97 -3.21 13.35
N ALA A 452 -27.69 -2.95 12.25
CA ALA A 452 -27.85 -1.60 11.70
C ALA A 452 -28.55 -0.69 12.72
N GLY A 453 -27.87 0.40 13.13
CA GLY A 453 -28.33 1.27 14.21
C GLY A 453 -28.28 0.66 15.62
N GLY A 454 -27.78 -0.56 15.79
CA GLY A 454 -27.67 -1.27 17.06
C GLY A 454 -26.37 -0.98 17.83
N LEU A 455 -26.34 -1.36 19.11
CA LEU A 455 -25.16 -1.30 19.98
C LEU A 455 -24.65 -2.71 20.26
N LEU A 456 -23.34 -2.93 20.05
CA LEU A 456 -22.63 -4.17 20.39
C LEU A 456 -21.51 -3.87 21.40
N GLU A 457 -21.45 -4.62 22.49
CA GLU A 457 -20.40 -4.49 23.53
C GLU A 457 -19.38 -5.63 23.42
N ILE A 458 -18.09 -5.30 23.39
CA ILE A 458 -16.99 -6.25 23.29
C ILE A 458 -15.90 -5.90 24.32
N ASP A 459 -15.81 -6.63 25.43
CA ASP A 459 -14.68 -6.46 26.35
C ASP A 459 -13.49 -7.34 25.93
N ARG A 460 -12.26 -6.87 26.15
CA ARG A 460 -11.05 -7.62 25.83
C ARG A 460 -9.96 -7.51 26.87
N GLU A 461 -9.21 -8.59 26.99
CA GLU A 461 -8.03 -8.69 27.83
C GLU A 461 -6.77 -8.80 26.97
N LEU A 462 -5.73 -8.04 27.35
CA LEU A 462 -4.41 -8.09 26.74
C LEU A 462 -3.42 -8.77 27.69
N VAL A 463 -2.61 -9.67 27.14
CA VAL A 463 -1.54 -10.35 27.88
C VAL A 463 -0.27 -9.51 27.80
N ALA A 464 0.41 -9.32 28.92
CA ALA A 464 1.71 -8.66 28.96
C ALA A 464 2.72 -9.44 28.09
N GLY A 465 3.46 -8.72 27.24
CA GLY A 465 4.48 -9.31 26.39
C GLY A 465 5.88 -9.00 26.91
N GLY A 466 6.83 -9.83 26.50
CA GLY A 466 8.23 -9.70 26.85
C GLY A 466 8.93 -8.64 26.02
N GLU A 467 10.18 -8.39 26.38
CA GLU A 467 11.01 -7.37 25.75
C GLU A 467 12.30 -8.01 25.25
N VAL A 468 12.73 -7.64 24.05
CA VAL A 468 14.01 -8.02 23.48
C VAL A 468 14.79 -6.75 23.16
N THR A 469 15.99 -6.67 23.70
CA THR A 469 16.95 -5.57 23.48
C THR A 469 18.25 -6.12 22.95
N GLY A 470 19.11 -5.26 22.42
CA GLY A 470 20.46 -5.65 22.05
C GLY A 470 21.20 -4.54 21.34
N THR A 471 22.38 -4.88 20.84
CA THR A 471 23.20 -4.03 19.96
C THR A 471 23.48 -4.75 18.64
N VAL A 472 23.61 -4.01 17.54
CA VAL A 472 24.09 -4.50 16.25
C VAL A 472 25.47 -3.92 16.00
N THR A 473 26.44 -4.78 15.76
CA THR A 473 27.84 -4.42 15.49
C THR A 473 28.35 -5.06 14.21
N ASP A 474 29.46 -4.58 13.67
CA ASP A 474 30.16 -5.25 12.57
C ASP A 474 31.25 -6.21 13.09
N LEU A 475 31.95 -6.90 12.17
CA LEU A 475 33.06 -7.80 12.52
C LEU A 475 34.20 -7.13 13.30
N ALA A 476 34.35 -5.81 13.19
CA ALA A 476 35.33 -5.03 13.93
C ALA A 476 34.81 -4.53 15.29
N GLY A 477 33.56 -4.84 15.66
CA GLY A 477 32.91 -4.40 16.89
C GLY A 477 32.41 -2.94 16.87
N ARG A 478 32.35 -2.32 15.69
CA ARG A 478 31.79 -0.97 15.53
C ARG A 478 30.26 -1.06 15.47
N ALA A 479 29.58 -0.11 16.09
CA ALA A 479 28.13 -0.01 16.04
C ALA A 479 27.61 0.13 14.60
N VAL A 480 26.55 -0.61 14.26
CA VAL A 480 25.84 -0.48 12.98
C VAL A 480 24.54 0.29 13.21
N PRO A 481 24.50 1.59 12.87
CA PRO A 481 23.31 2.40 13.02
C PRO A 481 22.31 2.16 11.89
N TYR A 482 21.03 2.43 12.15
CA TYR A 482 19.94 2.33 11.19
C TYR A 482 19.71 0.94 10.57
N ALA A 483 20.25 -0.11 11.21
CA ALA A 483 19.93 -1.48 10.86
C ALA A 483 18.46 -1.73 11.19
N THR A 484 17.70 -2.25 10.22
CA THR A 484 16.34 -2.73 10.46
C THR A 484 16.43 -4.06 11.17
N VAL A 485 15.86 -4.14 12.37
CA VAL A 485 15.82 -5.34 13.20
C VAL A 485 14.37 -5.82 13.25
N GLY A 486 14.12 -7.07 12.86
CA GLY A 486 12.79 -7.68 12.80
C GLY A 486 12.71 -8.97 13.62
N LEU A 487 11.60 -9.21 14.31
CA LEU A 487 11.31 -10.45 15.03
C LEU A 487 10.03 -11.09 14.47
N THR A 488 10.14 -12.34 14.02
CA THR A 488 9.02 -13.12 13.48
C THR A 488 8.81 -14.40 14.27
N GLU A 489 7.56 -14.70 14.65
CA GLU A 489 7.21 -15.93 15.36
C GLU A 489 7.37 -17.18 14.48
N ARG A 490 8.15 -18.17 14.92
CA ARG A 490 8.55 -19.33 14.09
C ARG A 490 7.35 -20.19 13.66
N ARG A 491 6.34 -20.32 14.52
CA ARG A 491 5.14 -21.15 14.29
C ARG A 491 3.97 -20.39 13.67
N ALA A 492 4.11 -19.08 13.48
CA ALA A 492 3.01 -18.24 13.01
C ALA A 492 3.52 -17.04 12.19
N ARG A 493 4.36 -17.30 11.18
CA ARG A 493 4.97 -16.27 10.30
C ARG A 493 3.95 -15.34 9.63
N TRP A 494 2.72 -15.81 9.43
CA TRP A 494 1.59 -15.01 8.92
C TRP A 494 1.16 -13.86 9.86
N ARG A 495 1.61 -13.85 11.12
CA ARG A 495 1.25 -12.83 12.14
C ARG A 495 2.01 -11.51 12.00
N GLY A 496 2.87 -11.39 10.99
CA GLY A 496 3.67 -10.20 10.74
C GLY A 496 4.98 -10.19 11.53
N GLU A 497 5.92 -9.37 11.05
CA GLU A 497 7.22 -9.14 11.65
C GLU A 497 7.13 -7.90 12.55
N ARG A 498 7.67 -7.97 13.78
CA ARG A 498 7.84 -6.78 14.62
C ARG A 498 9.19 -6.16 14.31
N THR A 499 9.21 -4.94 13.80
CA THR A 499 10.43 -4.27 13.38
C THR A 499 10.77 -3.05 14.23
N THR A 500 12.06 -2.76 14.33
CA THR A 500 12.64 -1.55 14.89
C THR A 500 13.89 -1.19 14.08
N THR A 501 14.48 -0.03 14.36
CA THR A 501 15.75 0.39 13.77
C THR A 501 16.77 0.66 14.85
N THR A 502 18.03 0.30 14.63
CA THR A 502 19.10 0.58 15.59
C THR A 502 19.41 2.08 15.67
N ASP A 503 19.79 2.53 16.86
CA ASP A 503 20.34 3.86 17.08
C ASP A 503 21.82 3.97 16.65
N LEU A 504 22.46 5.12 16.92
CA LEU A 504 23.86 5.37 16.57
C LEU A 504 24.88 4.49 17.28
N GLN A 505 24.50 3.98 18.45
CA GLN A 505 25.31 3.05 19.22
C GLN A 505 25.00 1.59 18.81
N GLY A 506 24.18 1.40 17.78
CA GLY A 506 23.74 0.10 17.30
C GLY A 506 22.67 -0.51 18.21
N ALA A 507 22.20 0.19 19.24
CA ALA A 507 21.25 -0.36 20.20
C ALA A 507 19.83 -0.40 19.64
N TRP A 508 19.05 -1.41 20.04
CA TRP A 508 17.68 -1.63 19.59
C TRP A 508 16.81 -2.23 20.69
N ARG A 509 15.49 -2.01 20.57
CA ARG A 509 14.47 -2.49 21.51
C ARG A 509 13.18 -2.87 20.80
N LEU A 510 12.64 -4.03 21.14
CA LEU A 510 11.34 -4.55 20.71
C LEU A 510 10.57 -5.06 21.93
N ALA A 511 9.35 -4.56 22.13
CA ALA A 511 8.49 -4.91 23.27
C ALA A 511 7.20 -5.60 22.83
N GLY A 512 6.50 -6.26 23.76
CA GLY A 512 5.23 -6.95 23.50
C GLY A 512 5.41 -8.32 22.84
N ILE A 513 6.57 -8.97 23.03
CA ILE A 513 6.91 -10.23 22.38
C ILE A 513 6.25 -11.39 23.14
N ARG A 514 5.52 -12.26 22.43
CA ARG A 514 4.86 -13.42 23.04
C ARG A 514 5.89 -14.46 23.51
N ALA A 515 5.56 -15.22 24.54
CA ALA A 515 6.29 -16.45 24.88
C ALA A 515 6.40 -17.39 23.67
N GLY A 516 7.56 -18.03 23.51
CA GLY A 516 7.83 -18.94 22.40
C GLY A 516 9.08 -18.59 21.60
N GLU A 517 9.25 -19.28 20.47
CA GLU A 517 10.45 -19.17 19.64
C GLU A 517 10.24 -18.19 18.49
N HIS A 518 11.12 -17.19 18.43
CA HIS A 518 11.15 -16.17 17.40
C HIS A 518 12.44 -16.24 16.60
N VAL A 519 12.35 -15.84 15.34
CA VAL A 519 13.49 -15.67 14.44
C VAL A 519 13.74 -14.17 14.34
N LEU A 520 14.95 -13.75 14.68
CA LEU A 520 15.39 -12.38 14.52
C LEU A 520 16.06 -12.20 13.13
N ARG A 521 15.73 -11.11 12.46
CA ARG A 521 16.25 -10.67 11.16
C ARG A 521 16.92 -9.33 11.34
N VAL A 522 18.08 -9.12 10.71
CA VAL A 522 18.73 -7.81 10.71
C VAL A 522 19.18 -7.47 9.28
N ASP A 523 18.80 -6.28 8.80
CA ASP A 523 19.17 -5.76 7.49
C ASP A 523 19.77 -4.35 7.62
N ALA A 524 20.94 -4.14 7.03
CA ALA A 524 21.60 -2.84 7.03
C ALA A 524 22.30 -2.60 5.68
N THR A 525 22.31 -1.34 5.24
CA THR A 525 22.95 -0.95 3.97
C THR A 525 24.46 -1.25 4.03
N GLY A 526 24.96 -1.94 3.01
CA GLY A 526 26.37 -2.34 2.92
C GLY A 526 26.74 -3.61 3.69
N PHE A 527 25.82 -4.17 4.48
CA PHE A 527 26.02 -5.42 5.22
C PHE A 527 25.28 -6.57 4.57
N ALA A 528 25.75 -7.81 4.81
CA ALA A 528 25.01 -9.00 4.44
C ALA A 528 23.80 -9.15 5.39
N PRO A 529 22.57 -9.35 4.87
CA PRO A 529 21.41 -9.56 5.72
C PRO A 529 21.56 -10.81 6.58
N LEU A 530 21.22 -10.69 7.86
CA LEU A 530 21.26 -11.80 8.81
C LEU A 530 19.87 -12.42 8.92
N VAL A 531 19.76 -13.70 8.51
CA VAL A 531 18.55 -14.53 8.60
C VAL A 531 18.99 -15.99 8.85
N GLU A 532 19.32 -16.38 10.09
CA GLU A 532 19.73 -17.78 10.40
C GLU A 532 19.25 -18.32 11.78
N ASP A 533 19.04 -19.64 11.85
CA ASP A 533 18.29 -20.35 12.93
C ASP A 533 19.14 -20.66 14.20
N ALA A 534 20.47 -20.69 14.12
CA ALA A 534 21.33 -21.13 15.23
C ALA A 534 21.75 -19.98 16.16
N ASP A 535 22.12 -18.82 15.58
CA ASP A 535 22.66 -17.67 16.32
C ASP A 535 21.65 -16.51 16.46
N VAL A 536 20.41 -16.68 16.03
CA VAL A 536 19.45 -15.56 15.94
C VAL A 536 18.06 -15.97 16.45
N LYS A 537 17.96 -17.17 17.03
CA LYS A 537 16.77 -17.67 17.74
C LYS A 537 16.60 -16.96 19.07
N VAL A 538 15.48 -16.28 19.24
CA VAL A 538 15.08 -15.68 20.51
C VAL A 538 14.00 -16.55 21.12
N VAL A 539 14.29 -17.17 22.26
CA VAL A 539 13.30 -17.95 23.02
C VAL A 539 12.76 -17.07 24.14
N MET A 540 11.58 -16.51 23.91
CA MET A 540 10.86 -15.74 24.92
C MET A 540 10.26 -16.71 25.96
N PRO A 541 10.60 -16.58 27.26
CA PRO A 541 10.06 -17.44 28.31
C PRO A 541 8.55 -17.29 28.48
N ASP A 542 7.95 -18.23 29.21
CA ASP A 542 6.56 -18.20 29.68
C ASP A 542 6.56 -18.25 31.23
N PRO A 543 6.18 -17.16 31.93
CA PRO A 543 5.68 -15.89 31.39
C PRO A 543 6.77 -15.05 30.69
N PRO A 544 6.39 -14.16 29.75
CA PRO A 544 7.35 -13.32 29.02
C PRO A 544 8.17 -12.39 29.92
N GLY A 545 9.42 -12.10 29.53
CA GLY A 545 10.35 -11.27 30.30
C GLY A 545 11.38 -10.55 29.43
N PRO A 546 12.38 -9.88 30.05
CA PRO A 546 13.43 -9.19 29.31
C PRO A 546 14.48 -10.16 28.76
N ILE A 547 14.87 -9.97 27.50
CA ILE A 547 15.95 -10.69 26.82
C ILE A 547 16.92 -9.68 26.20
N VAL A 548 18.21 -9.97 26.30
CA VAL A 548 19.26 -9.25 25.58
C VAL A 548 19.82 -10.17 24.48
N ARG A 549 19.88 -9.66 23.25
CA ARG A 549 20.43 -10.35 22.07
C ARG A 549 21.28 -9.40 21.27
N ASP A 550 22.59 -9.44 21.46
CA ASP A 550 23.52 -8.74 20.59
C ASP A 550 23.70 -9.49 19.26
N VAL A 551 23.90 -8.72 18.20
CA VAL A 551 24.02 -9.19 16.82
C VAL A 551 25.28 -8.62 16.20
N GLN A 552 25.98 -9.45 15.44
CA GLN A 552 27.11 -9.05 14.62
C GLN A 552 26.76 -9.27 13.15
N LEU A 553 27.02 -8.28 12.29
CA LEU A 553 26.80 -8.34 10.85
C LEU A 553 28.11 -8.50 10.10
N ASP A 554 28.09 -9.33 9.07
CA ASP A 554 29.16 -9.44 8.09
C ASP A 554 29.08 -8.33 7.06
N ASP A 555 30.24 -7.87 6.59
CA ASP A 555 30.33 -6.94 5.47
C ASP A 555 29.70 -7.56 4.22
N GLY A 556 28.76 -6.84 3.61
CA GLY A 556 28.09 -7.28 2.39
C GLY A 556 29.04 -7.22 1.20
N ALA A 557 29.07 -8.28 0.41
CA ALA A 557 29.82 -8.27 -0.84
C ALA A 557 29.15 -7.34 -1.86
N VAL A 558 29.95 -6.88 -2.83
CA VAL A 558 29.54 -5.97 -3.90
C VAL A 558 29.89 -6.59 -5.25
N LEU A 559 28.89 -6.73 -6.12
CA LEU A 559 29.10 -7.00 -7.53
C LEU A 559 29.16 -5.69 -8.32
N THR A 560 30.15 -5.60 -9.20
CA THR A 560 30.28 -4.51 -10.19
C THR A 560 30.43 -5.12 -11.57
N GLY A 561 30.25 -4.36 -12.63
CA GLY A 561 30.53 -4.85 -13.98
C GLY A 561 29.93 -3.97 -15.06
N GLN A 562 30.07 -4.41 -16.31
CA GLN A 562 29.42 -3.82 -17.46
C GLN A 562 28.47 -4.81 -18.12
N VAL A 563 27.31 -4.31 -18.52
CA VAL A 563 26.35 -5.02 -19.34
C VAL A 563 26.46 -4.51 -20.77
N ARG A 564 26.74 -5.42 -21.71
CA ARG A 564 26.91 -5.09 -23.14
C ARG A 564 26.09 -6.04 -24.01
N THR A 565 25.83 -5.65 -25.25
CA THR A 565 25.30 -6.55 -26.29
C THR A 565 26.42 -7.41 -26.88
N ASP A 566 26.06 -8.40 -27.70
CA ASP A 566 27.03 -9.18 -28.50
C ASP A 566 27.94 -8.31 -29.39
N GLU A 567 27.39 -7.18 -29.87
CA GLU A 567 28.11 -6.16 -30.63
C GLU A 567 29.00 -5.26 -29.75
N LYS A 568 29.08 -5.56 -28.44
CA LYS A 568 29.81 -4.82 -27.41
C LYS A 568 29.28 -3.42 -27.13
N ALA A 569 28.07 -3.08 -27.59
CA ALA A 569 27.42 -1.82 -27.23
C ALA A 569 26.94 -1.88 -25.77
N PRO A 570 27.08 -0.81 -24.97
CA PRO A 570 26.60 -0.78 -23.60
C PRO A 570 25.07 -0.89 -23.54
N VAL A 571 24.54 -1.65 -22.58
CA VAL A 571 23.10 -1.77 -22.35
C VAL A 571 22.70 -0.96 -21.13
N SER A 572 22.01 0.16 -21.38
CA SER A 572 21.44 1.03 -20.34
C SER A 572 20.08 0.54 -19.87
N GLY A 573 19.77 0.71 -18.58
CA GLY A 573 18.45 0.42 -18.03
C GLY A 573 18.13 -1.06 -17.82
N ALA A 574 19.11 -1.96 -17.92
CA ALA A 574 18.95 -3.37 -17.59
C ALA A 574 18.87 -3.55 -16.06
N VAL A 575 17.94 -4.39 -15.60
CA VAL A 575 17.77 -4.74 -14.19
C VAL A 575 18.70 -5.91 -13.85
N VAL A 576 19.67 -5.66 -13.00
CA VAL A 576 20.65 -6.63 -12.50
C VAL A 576 20.21 -7.06 -11.10
N ARG A 577 19.80 -8.31 -10.92
CA ARG A 577 19.38 -8.87 -9.63
C ARG A 577 20.10 -10.16 -9.32
N VAL A 578 19.95 -10.66 -8.10
CA VAL A 578 20.54 -11.93 -7.68
C VAL A 578 19.43 -12.92 -7.31
N GLU A 579 19.62 -14.16 -7.71
CA GLU A 579 18.81 -15.31 -7.33
C GLU A 579 19.69 -16.32 -6.60
N VAL A 580 19.07 -17.24 -5.86
CA VAL A 580 19.76 -18.35 -5.20
C VAL A 580 18.95 -19.62 -5.40
N ASP A 581 19.66 -20.70 -5.75
CA ASP A 581 19.08 -22.02 -5.89
C ASP A 581 18.91 -22.68 -4.52
N GLY A 582 17.78 -23.36 -4.30
CA GLY A 582 17.52 -24.10 -3.06
C GLY A 582 16.76 -23.29 -1.99
N ASP A 583 17.27 -23.34 -0.76
CA ASP A 583 16.58 -22.97 0.49
C ASP A 583 15.85 -21.61 0.41
N ARG A 584 14.55 -21.62 0.77
CA ARG A 584 13.71 -20.42 0.90
C ARG A 584 14.39 -19.31 1.71
N ARG A 585 15.18 -19.66 2.72
CA ARG A 585 15.89 -18.71 3.61
C ARG A 585 17.00 -17.95 2.87
N ALA A 586 17.73 -18.62 2.00
CA ALA A 586 18.71 -17.96 1.15
C ALA A 586 18.01 -16.95 0.23
N ARG A 587 16.84 -17.30 -0.31
CA ARG A 587 16.05 -16.41 -1.18
C ARG A 587 15.63 -15.14 -0.45
N GLU A 588 15.22 -15.23 0.82
CA GLU A 588 14.85 -14.08 1.65
C GLU A 588 16.02 -13.10 1.87
N ARG A 589 17.27 -13.58 1.93
CA ARG A 589 18.48 -12.75 2.13
C ARG A 589 18.91 -11.99 0.88
N VAL A 590 18.56 -12.49 -0.30
CA VAL A 590 18.82 -11.82 -1.59
C VAL A 590 17.58 -11.11 -2.16
N ALA A 591 16.41 -11.30 -1.56
CA ALA A 591 15.16 -10.68 -2.00
C ALA A 591 15.27 -9.15 -2.02
N GLY A 592 14.84 -8.54 -3.12
CA GLY A 592 14.88 -7.09 -3.33
C GLY A 592 16.27 -6.52 -3.65
N ARG A 593 17.33 -7.34 -3.69
CA ARG A 593 18.68 -6.90 -4.07
C ARG A 593 18.78 -6.81 -5.59
N GLN A 594 18.72 -5.60 -6.11
CA GLN A 594 18.83 -5.30 -7.53
C GLN A 594 19.50 -3.95 -7.78
N ALA A 595 20.05 -3.80 -8.99
CA ALA A 595 20.63 -2.58 -9.53
C ALA A 595 20.09 -2.36 -10.95
N VAL A 596 20.19 -1.14 -11.45
CA VAL A 596 19.88 -0.81 -12.84
C VAL A 596 21.16 -0.32 -13.50
N THR A 597 21.43 -0.76 -14.72
CA THR A 597 22.63 -0.33 -15.45
C THR A 597 22.55 1.15 -15.84
N HIS A 598 23.68 1.84 -15.71
CA HIS A 598 23.90 3.21 -16.15
C HIS A 598 23.92 3.32 -17.69
N PRO A 599 23.87 4.54 -18.26
CA PRO A 599 23.95 4.76 -19.71
C PRO A 599 25.19 4.16 -20.39
N ASP A 600 26.30 4.04 -19.65
CA ASP A 600 27.53 3.40 -20.10
C ASP A 600 27.53 1.87 -19.92
N GLY A 601 26.42 1.30 -19.49
CA GLY A 601 26.22 -0.13 -19.22
C GLY A 601 26.77 -0.59 -17.88
N SER A 602 27.38 0.28 -17.06
CA SER A 602 27.95 -0.10 -15.77
C SER A 602 26.87 -0.38 -14.72
N TYR A 603 27.17 -1.25 -13.76
CA TYR A 603 26.29 -1.50 -12.61
C TYR A 603 27.08 -1.72 -11.31
N ARG A 604 26.40 -1.49 -10.18
CA ARG A 604 26.90 -1.78 -8.84
C ARG A 604 25.77 -2.32 -7.96
N LEU A 605 25.94 -3.53 -7.44
CA LEU A 605 24.99 -4.23 -6.59
C LEU A 605 25.68 -4.64 -5.27
N GLY A 606 25.29 -4.03 -4.15
CA GLY A 606 25.91 -4.27 -2.83
C GLY A 606 24.99 -4.93 -1.80
N GLY A 607 25.56 -5.26 -0.64
CA GLY A 607 24.82 -5.90 0.47
C GLY A 607 24.53 -7.38 0.23
N LEU A 608 25.42 -8.06 -0.52
CA LEU A 608 25.22 -9.46 -0.89
C LEU A 608 25.79 -10.41 0.17
N PRO A 609 25.09 -11.50 0.50
CA PRO A 609 25.60 -12.53 1.40
C PRO A 609 26.77 -13.29 0.76
N SER A 610 27.78 -13.63 1.55
CA SER A 610 28.98 -14.35 1.11
C SER A 610 28.94 -15.86 1.36
N ASP A 611 28.05 -16.32 2.22
CA ASP A 611 27.89 -17.70 2.66
C ASP A 611 26.96 -18.54 1.77
N VAL A 612 26.20 -17.89 0.88
CA VAL A 612 25.35 -18.55 -0.13
C VAL A 612 25.91 -18.37 -1.53
N ALA A 613 25.72 -19.40 -2.37
CA ALA A 613 26.03 -19.31 -3.78
C ALA A 613 24.89 -18.58 -4.52
N ILE A 614 25.22 -17.47 -5.17
CA ILE A 614 24.23 -16.62 -5.87
C ILE A 614 24.36 -16.76 -7.38
N THR A 615 23.26 -16.57 -8.10
CA THR A 615 23.23 -16.43 -9.55
C THR A 615 22.86 -14.99 -9.88
N LEU A 616 23.73 -14.28 -10.58
CA LEU A 616 23.44 -12.96 -11.13
C LEU A 616 22.49 -13.11 -12.31
N VAL A 617 21.39 -12.37 -12.31
CA VAL A 617 20.39 -12.37 -13.38
C VAL A 617 20.25 -10.95 -13.90
N VAL A 618 20.48 -10.75 -15.20
CA VAL A 618 20.35 -9.46 -15.86
C VAL A 618 19.18 -9.52 -16.83
N GLN A 619 18.21 -8.63 -16.67
CA GLN A 619 17.01 -8.55 -17.48
C GLN A 619 16.94 -7.20 -18.18
N HIS A 620 16.67 -7.18 -19.48
CA HIS A 620 16.45 -5.96 -20.24
C HIS A 620 15.19 -6.07 -21.08
N ALA A 621 14.64 -4.94 -21.52
CA ALA A 621 13.37 -4.95 -22.23
C ALA A 621 13.42 -5.63 -23.60
N ASN A 622 14.55 -5.46 -24.29
CA ASN A 622 14.71 -5.83 -25.70
C ASN A 622 15.79 -6.92 -25.91
N HIS A 623 16.29 -7.50 -24.82
CA HIS A 623 17.34 -8.53 -24.87
C HIS A 623 16.94 -9.74 -24.02
N ALA A 624 17.43 -10.91 -24.41
CA ALA A 624 17.25 -12.12 -23.60
C ALA A 624 17.89 -11.91 -22.22
N ALA A 625 17.27 -12.45 -21.17
CA ALA A 625 17.86 -12.38 -19.84
C ALA A 625 19.13 -13.23 -19.77
N ALA A 626 20.21 -12.67 -19.23
CA ALA A 626 21.44 -13.42 -18.98
C ALA A 626 21.54 -13.86 -17.52
N ARG A 627 22.12 -15.04 -17.32
CA ARG A 627 22.36 -15.62 -15.98
C ARG A 627 23.84 -15.95 -15.84
N GLN A 628 24.47 -15.48 -14.77
CA GLN A 628 25.85 -15.82 -14.43
C GLN A 628 25.95 -16.38 -13.02
N GLY A 629 26.37 -17.64 -12.90
CA GLY A 629 26.53 -18.30 -11.62
C GLY A 629 26.67 -19.82 -11.75
N PRO A 630 26.78 -20.53 -10.62
CA PRO A 630 26.78 -19.99 -9.25
C PRO A 630 28.06 -19.20 -8.91
N LEU A 631 27.91 -18.02 -8.31
CA LEU A 631 28.97 -17.16 -7.80
C LEU A 631 29.08 -17.34 -6.29
N ARG A 632 30.30 -17.61 -5.81
CA ARG A 632 30.64 -17.53 -4.38
C ARG A 632 31.38 -16.22 -4.13
N LEU A 633 30.94 -15.49 -3.11
CA LEU A 633 31.52 -14.20 -2.71
C LEU A 633 32.22 -14.35 -1.36
N LEU A 634 33.13 -13.43 -1.04
CA LEU A 634 33.73 -13.30 0.28
C LEU A 634 33.16 -12.06 1.00
N PRO A 635 33.13 -12.02 2.35
CA PRO A 635 32.69 -10.84 3.09
C PRO A 635 33.41 -9.57 2.62
N GLY A 636 32.65 -8.50 2.38
CA GLY A 636 33.15 -7.21 1.90
C GLY A 636 33.81 -7.21 0.51
N GLN A 637 33.81 -8.34 -0.22
CA GLN A 637 34.47 -8.46 -1.51
C GLN A 637 33.78 -7.58 -2.55
N VAL A 638 34.57 -6.76 -3.26
CA VAL A 638 34.16 -6.18 -4.53
C VAL A 638 34.58 -7.13 -5.65
N ARG A 639 33.61 -7.71 -6.37
CA ARG A 639 33.86 -8.63 -7.49
C ARG A 639 33.28 -8.04 -8.77
N THR A 640 34.09 -8.01 -9.82
CA THR A 640 33.67 -7.55 -11.16
C THR A 640 33.18 -8.73 -11.99
N VAL A 641 32.02 -8.58 -12.62
CA VAL A 641 31.35 -9.58 -13.46
C VAL A 641 30.75 -8.86 -14.67
N ASP A 642 31.39 -8.97 -15.83
CA ASP A 642 30.82 -8.41 -17.07
C ASP A 642 29.80 -9.38 -17.66
N VAL A 643 28.68 -8.84 -18.15
CA VAL A 643 27.56 -9.61 -18.69
C VAL A 643 27.30 -9.19 -20.13
N THR A 644 27.24 -10.16 -21.03
CA THR A 644 26.74 -9.96 -22.39
C THR A 644 25.26 -10.35 -22.44
N LEU A 645 24.43 -9.49 -23.02
CA LEU A 645 23.04 -9.77 -23.31
C LEU A 645 22.88 -10.08 -24.79
N ASP A 646 22.46 -11.30 -25.07
CA ASP A 646 22.17 -11.75 -26.42
C ASP A 646 20.90 -11.07 -26.94
N GLN A 647 20.78 -10.96 -28.27
CA GLN A 647 19.53 -10.53 -28.87
C GLN A 647 18.42 -11.54 -28.51
N GLY A 648 17.37 -11.07 -27.85
CA GLY A 648 16.23 -11.93 -27.53
C GLY A 648 15.41 -12.23 -28.77
N ALA A 649 14.73 -13.38 -28.75
CA ALA A 649 13.94 -13.83 -29.89
C ALA A 649 12.76 -12.89 -30.15
N ARG A 650 12.37 -12.79 -31.42
CA ARG A 650 11.24 -11.99 -31.87
C ARG A 650 10.05 -12.88 -32.19
N LEU A 651 9.01 -12.82 -31.37
CA LEU A 651 7.73 -13.49 -31.67
C LEU A 651 6.86 -12.56 -32.50
N VAL A 652 6.63 -12.92 -33.75
CA VAL A 652 5.64 -12.26 -34.60
C VAL A 652 4.32 -13.02 -34.59
N GLY A 653 3.22 -12.30 -34.73
CA GLY A 653 1.93 -12.93 -34.90
C GLY A 653 0.90 -12.05 -35.57
N ARG A 654 -0.25 -12.65 -35.88
CA ARG A 654 -1.44 -11.96 -36.38
C ARG A 654 -2.67 -12.38 -35.62
N VAL A 655 -3.62 -11.47 -35.53
CA VAL A 655 -4.88 -11.63 -34.82
C VAL A 655 -6.03 -11.50 -35.82
N GLU A 656 -6.83 -12.55 -35.92
CA GLU A 656 -7.92 -12.65 -36.89
C GLU A 656 -9.22 -13.16 -36.25
N ASP A 657 -10.37 -12.86 -36.84
CA ASP A 657 -11.64 -13.48 -36.51
C ASP A 657 -11.76 -14.89 -37.17
N PRO A 658 -12.76 -15.72 -36.81
CA PRO A 658 -12.96 -17.03 -37.43
C PRO A 658 -13.23 -17.00 -38.94
N ASP A 659 -13.61 -15.84 -39.49
CA ASP A 659 -13.80 -15.61 -40.92
C ASP A 659 -12.51 -15.13 -41.63
N GLY A 660 -11.40 -14.99 -40.88
CA GLY A 660 -10.10 -14.54 -41.37
C GLY A 660 -9.93 -13.02 -41.49
N ARG A 661 -10.87 -12.22 -40.94
CA ARG A 661 -10.72 -10.76 -40.90
C ARG A 661 -9.71 -10.36 -39.84
N GLN A 662 -8.81 -9.44 -40.18
CA GLN A 662 -7.78 -8.95 -39.25
C GLN A 662 -8.39 -8.08 -38.15
N ILE A 663 -7.90 -8.23 -36.93
CA ILE A 663 -8.39 -7.50 -35.74
C ILE A 663 -7.32 -6.49 -35.30
N GLU A 664 -7.60 -5.21 -35.56
CA GLU A 664 -6.78 -4.08 -35.10
C GLU A 664 -6.99 -3.77 -33.62
N GLY A 665 -5.93 -3.36 -32.92
CA GLY A 665 -5.97 -2.91 -31.53
C GLY A 665 -6.29 -4.01 -30.52
N ALA A 666 -6.04 -5.28 -30.85
CA ALA A 666 -6.06 -6.36 -29.88
C ALA A 666 -4.83 -6.22 -28.96
N ARG A 667 -5.07 -6.23 -27.65
CA ARG A 667 -4.02 -6.10 -26.64
C ARG A 667 -3.35 -7.44 -26.40
N VAL A 668 -2.03 -7.49 -26.58
CA VAL A 668 -1.18 -8.66 -26.38
C VAL A 668 -0.34 -8.45 -25.11
N ARG A 669 -0.45 -9.38 -24.17
CA ARG A 669 0.35 -9.45 -22.93
C ARG A 669 1.10 -10.77 -22.88
N TRP A 670 2.29 -10.76 -22.29
CA TRP A 670 3.10 -11.97 -22.18
C TRP A 670 3.86 -12.07 -20.86
N GLY A 671 4.35 -13.26 -20.56
CA GLY A 671 5.10 -13.59 -19.35
C GLY A 671 5.91 -14.86 -19.53
N VAL A 672 6.84 -15.10 -18.61
CA VAL A 672 7.71 -16.28 -18.60
C VAL A 672 7.06 -17.38 -17.77
N VAL A 673 7.12 -18.63 -18.25
CA VAL A 673 6.78 -19.82 -17.47
C VAL A 673 8.06 -20.45 -16.95
N ARG A 674 8.31 -20.40 -15.65
CA ARG A 674 9.47 -21.06 -15.04
C ARG A 674 9.17 -22.53 -14.71
N PRO A 675 10.19 -23.39 -14.57
CA PRO A 675 9.99 -24.80 -14.23
C PRO A 675 9.17 -25.02 -12.95
N GLU A 676 9.33 -24.14 -11.96
CA GLU A 676 8.55 -24.17 -10.72
C GLU A 676 7.07 -23.84 -10.91
N ASP A 677 6.73 -23.05 -11.94
CA ASP A 677 5.36 -22.58 -12.22
C ASP A 677 4.58 -23.55 -13.11
N GLU A 678 5.25 -24.49 -13.80
CA GLU A 678 4.62 -25.43 -14.74
C GLU A 678 3.49 -26.27 -14.09
N GLY A 679 3.60 -26.54 -12.78
CA GLY A 679 2.60 -27.30 -12.02
C GLY A 679 1.35 -26.51 -11.61
N GLU A 680 1.40 -25.17 -11.69
CA GLU A 680 0.42 -24.24 -11.11
C GLU A 680 -0.46 -23.51 -12.15
N LEU A 681 -0.16 -23.63 -13.44
CA LEU A 681 -0.84 -22.94 -14.55
C LEU A 681 -2.23 -23.51 -14.92
N ARG A 682 -2.96 -23.99 -13.92
CA ARG A 682 -4.16 -24.83 -14.09
C ARG A 682 -5.41 -24.07 -14.52
N ASP A 683 -5.50 -22.78 -14.20
CA ASP A 683 -6.64 -21.89 -14.45
C ASP A 683 -6.18 -20.43 -14.66
N ALA A 684 -7.01 -19.60 -15.32
CA ALA A 684 -6.68 -18.22 -15.68
C ALA A 684 -6.18 -17.34 -14.52
N PHE A 685 -6.67 -17.56 -13.29
CA PHE A 685 -6.28 -16.77 -12.12
C PHE A 685 -4.78 -16.87 -11.79
N ARG A 686 -4.18 -18.05 -12.00
CA ARG A 686 -2.74 -18.29 -11.73
C ARG A 686 -1.87 -17.94 -12.92
N ALA A 687 -2.37 -18.18 -14.14
CA ALA A 687 -1.67 -17.78 -15.36
C ALA A 687 -1.58 -16.26 -15.50
N ASP A 688 -2.63 -15.52 -15.11
CA ASP A 688 -2.63 -14.05 -15.15
C ASP A 688 -1.56 -13.43 -14.25
N ALA A 689 -1.13 -14.14 -13.20
CA ALA A 689 -0.04 -13.72 -12.33
C ALA A 689 1.34 -13.79 -12.98
N LEU A 690 1.51 -14.62 -14.02
CA LEU A 690 2.74 -14.70 -14.78
C LEU A 690 2.82 -13.63 -15.88
N LEU A 691 1.69 -13.04 -16.29
CA LEU A 691 1.68 -11.98 -17.28
C LEU A 691 2.39 -10.74 -16.74
N GLY A 692 3.39 -10.27 -17.48
CA GLY A 692 4.06 -9.03 -17.20
C GLY A 692 3.12 -7.82 -17.29
N THR A 693 3.66 -6.68 -16.86
CA THR A 693 2.99 -5.37 -16.95
C THR A 693 3.04 -4.78 -18.36
N ARG A 694 3.88 -5.33 -19.26
CA ARG A 694 4.00 -4.86 -20.63
C ARG A 694 2.83 -5.37 -21.49
N SER A 695 2.41 -4.52 -22.42
CA SER A 695 1.46 -4.90 -23.46
C SER A 695 1.80 -4.19 -24.77
N ILE A 696 1.36 -4.78 -25.88
CA ILE A 696 1.36 -4.16 -27.21
C ILE A 696 -0.02 -4.29 -27.83
N SER A 697 -0.34 -3.44 -28.79
CA SER A 697 -1.60 -3.52 -29.55
C SER A 697 -1.31 -3.94 -30.99
N THR A 698 -2.18 -4.74 -31.58
CA THR A 698 -2.08 -5.07 -33.01
C THR A 698 -2.30 -3.85 -33.89
N ASP A 699 -1.60 -3.81 -35.03
CA ASP A 699 -1.78 -2.77 -36.05
C ASP A 699 -3.05 -2.98 -36.90
N ALA A 700 -3.28 -2.10 -37.88
CA ALA A 700 -4.43 -2.18 -38.80
C ALA A 700 -4.45 -3.47 -39.66
N ALA A 701 -3.31 -4.15 -39.79
CA ALA A 701 -3.22 -5.45 -40.46
C ALA A 701 -3.40 -6.63 -39.48
N GLY A 702 -3.74 -6.36 -38.22
CA GLY A 702 -3.89 -7.36 -37.17
C GLY A 702 -2.57 -7.94 -36.68
N THR A 703 -1.42 -7.37 -37.06
CA THR A 703 -0.10 -7.93 -36.76
C THR A 703 0.48 -7.38 -35.47
N PHE A 704 1.31 -8.18 -34.80
CA PHE A 704 2.06 -7.79 -33.61
C PHE A 704 3.46 -8.41 -33.62
N ALA A 705 4.40 -7.79 -32.90
CA ALA A 705 5.74 -8.32 -32.67
C ALA A 705 6.16 -8.09 -31.21
N ILE A 706 6.53 -9.18 -30.53
CA ILE A 706 7.14 -9.14 -29.20
C ILE A 706 8.64 -9.33 -29.38
N GLU A 707 9.42 -8.40 -28.86
CA GLU A 707 10.88 -8.42 -28.95
C GLU A 707 11.52 -8.81 -27.61
N GLY A 708 12.75 -9.32 -27.66
CA GLY A 708 13.53 -9.58 -26.45
C GLY A 708 13.08 -10.81 -25.65
N LEU A 709 12.41 -11.78 -26.29
CA LEU A 709 11.96 -12.98 -25.58
C LEU A 709 13.15 -13.87 -25.21
N GLU A 710 13.20 -14.30 -23.95
CA GLU A 710 14.15 -15.30 -23.50
C GLU A 710 13.79 -16.70 -24.01
N PRO A 711 14.79 -17.57 -24.29
CA PRO A 711 14.53 -18.98 -24.59
C PRO A 711 13.75 -19.67 -23.46
N GLY A 712 12.77 -20.48 -23.82
CA GLY A 712 11.91 -21.17 -22.86
C GLY A 712 10.43 -21.07 -23.19
N ARG A 713 9.58 -21.42 -22.21
CA ARG A 713 8.12 -21.34 -22.36
C ARG A 713 7.60 -19.98 -21.90
N HIS A 714 6.67 -19.44 -22.66
CA HIS A 714 6.00 -18.18 -22.38
C HIS A 714 4.50 -18.36 -22.31
N VAL A 715 3.89 -17.54 -21.46
CA VAL A 715 2.47 -17.31 -21.42
C VAL A 715 2.13 -16.06 -22.23
N VAL A 716 1.12 -16.14 -23.09
CA VAL A 716 0.67 -15.06 -23.96
C VAL A 716 -0.85 -14.99 -23.92
N LYS A 717 -1.37 -13.80 -23.63
CA LYS A 717 -2.80 -13.48 -23.57
C LYS A 717 -3.11 -12.37 -24.56
N ILE A 718 -4.13 -12.56 -25.38
CA ILE A 718 -4.58 -11.60 -26.39
C ILE A 718 -6.06 -11.32 -26.20
N GLU A 719 -6.40 -10.03 -26.07
CA GLU A 719 -7.73 -9.57 -25.71
C GLU A 719 -8.19 -8.42 -26.60
N ARG A 720 -9.46 -8.44 -27.00
CA ARG A 720 -10.12 -7.35 -27.72
C ARG A 720 -11.58 -7.25 -27.29
N GLU A 721 -12.04 -6.03 -27.06
CA GLU A 721 -13.45 -5.79 -26.73
C GLU A 721 -14.37 -6.33 -27.84
N GLY A 722 -15.45 -7.02 -27.44
CA GLY A 722 -16.37 -7.67 -28.37
C GLY A 722 -15.90 -9.03 -28.90
N TYR A 723 -14.74 -9.52 -28.46
CA TYR A 723 -14.19 -10.82 -28.83
C TYR A 723 -13.87 -11.68 -27.60
N GLY A 724 -13.84 -13.00 -27.78
CA GLY A 724 -13.33 -13.95 -26.79
C GLY A 724 -11.82 -13.86 -26.64
N THR A 725 -11.31 -14.19 -25.47
CA THR A 725 -9.87 -14.15 -25.15
C THR A 725 -9.11 -15.32 -25.78
N TRP A 726 -7.95 -15.04 -26.37
CA TRP A 726 -6.98 -16.06 -26.76
C TRP A 726 -5.87 -16.12 -25.71
N TYR A 727 -5.63 -17.31 -25.13
CA TYR A 727 -4.74 -17.44 -23.98
C TYR A 727 -3.97 -18.77 -23.99
N ARG A 728 -2.65 -18.71 -24.10
CA ARG A 728 -1.76 -19.89 -24.15
C ARG A 728 -0.58 -19.73 -23.18
N HIS A 729 -0.09 -20.84 -22.64
CA HIS A 729 1.05 -20.90 -21.72
C HIS A 729 2.21 -21.77 -22.24
N ASP A 730 2.15 -22.14 -23.52
CA ASP A 730 3.05 -23.09 -24.17
C ASP A 730 3.84 -22.49 -25.33
N ILE A 731 3.94 -21.16 -25.40
CA ILE A 731 4.70 -20.50 -26.45
C ILE A 731 6.18 -20.81 -26.24
N ALA A 732 6.71 -21.72 -27.06
CA ALA A 732 8.10 -22.16 -26.98
C ALA A 732 9.01 -21.25 -27.79
N VAL A 733 9.94 -20.61 -27.10
CA VAL A 733 11.00 -19.80 -27.70
C VAL A 733 12.27 -20.65 -27.75
N PRO A 734 12.85 -20.90 -28.93
CA PRO A 734 14.05 -21.73 -29.07
C PRO A 734 15.28 -21.05 -28.47
N GLN A 735 16.36 -21.81 -28.27
CA GLN A 735 17.65 -21.27 -27.79
C GLN A 735 18.27 -20.31 -28.80
N ASP A 736 18.13 -20.59 -30.09
CA ASP A 736 18.65 -19.77 -31.18
C ASP A 736 17.53 -19.45 -32.17
N GLY A 737 17.43 -18.17 -32.54
CA GLY A 737 16.48 -17.67 -33.55
C GLY A 737 15.08 -17.39 -33.02
N ASP A 738 14.18 -17.08 -33.96
CA ASP A 738 12.81 -16.66 -33.65
C ASP A 738 11.86 -17.86 -33.49
N PRO A 739 10.90 -17.81 -32.55
CA PRO A 739 9.82 -18.81 -32.46
C PRO A 739 8.93 -18.80 -33.70
N ALA A 740 8.14 -19.86 -33.86
CA ALA A 740 7.14 -19.93 -34.92
C ALA A 740 6.11 -18.79 -34.79
N PRO A 741 5.66 -18.19 -35.91
CA PRO A 741 4.65 -17.15 -35.88
C PRO A 741 3.35 -17.61 -35.22
N VAL A 742 2.74 -16.75 -34.41
CA VAL A 742 1.44 -17.03 -33.78
C VAL A 742 0.30 -16.52 -34.64
N VAL A 743 -0.69 -17.38 -34.87
CA VAL A 743 -1.99 -16.99 -35.44
C VAL A 743 -3.03 -17.11 -34.34
N ALA A 744 -3.52 -15.98 -33.85
CA ALA A 744 -4.51 -15.93 -32.80
C ALA A 744 -5.90 -15.67 -33.40
N VAL A 745 -6.77 -16.67 -33.32
CA VAL A 745 -8.16 -16.56 -33.77
C VAL A 745 -9.03 -16.16 -32.59
N LEU A 746 -9.59 -14.96 -32.63
CA LEU A 746 -10.47 -14.43 -31.59
C LEU A 746 -11.92 -14.50 -32.08
N PRO A 747 -12.75 -15.42 -31.57
CA PRO A 747 -14.15 -15.48 -31.96
C PRO A 747 -14.94 -14.30 -31.38
N PRO A 748 -16.08 -13.90 -31.98
CA PRO A 748 -16.96 -12.90 -31.38
C PRO A 748 -17.36 -13.30 -29.95
N ALA A 749 -17.38 -12.32 -29.05
CA ALA A 749 -17.76 -12.53 -27.67
C ALA A 749 -19.24 -12.92 -27.57
N MET A 750 -19.50 -13.94 -26.77
CA MET A 750 -20.84 -14.34 -26.34
C MET A 750 -21.00 -14.04 -24.85
N ALA A 751 -22.24 -14.10 -24.38
CA ALA A 751 -22.56 -13.90 -22.97
C ALA A 751 -23.43 -15.03 -22.44
N ILE A 752 -23.28 -15.38 -21.17
CA ILE A 752 -24.24 -16.19 -20.43
C ILE A 752 -24.97 -15.26 -19.46
N GLU A 753 -26.29 -15.25 -19.52
CA GLU A 753 -27.15 -14.49 -18.62
C GLU A 753 -28.03 -15.41 -17.78
N GLY A 754 -28.31 -14.97 -16.56
CA GLY A 754 -29.13 -15.72 -15.65
C GLY A 754 -29.56 -14.93 -14.42
N VAL A 755 -30.17 -15.64 -13.47
CA VAL A 755 -30.62 -15.11 -12.19
C VAL A 755 -30.19 -16.03 -11.05
N VAL A 756 -29.88 -15.46 -9.89
CA VAL A 756 -29.67 -16.16 -8.63
C VAL A 756 -30.74 -15.69 -7.64
N ARG A 757 -31.48 -16.64 -7.06
CA ARG A 757 -32.56 -16.38 -6.11
C ARG A 757 -32.57 -17.42 -5.00
N GLY A 758 -33.26 -17.12 -3.90
CA GLY A 758 -33.60 -18.11 -2.87
C GLY A 758 -34.77 -18.99 -3.28
N GLU A 759 -34.90 -20.17 -2.67
CA GLU A 759 -36.08 -21.04 -2.82
C GLU A 759 -37.39 -20.33 -2.44
N SER A 760 -37.34 -19.39 -1.49
CA SER A 760 -38.49 -18.57 -1.08
C SER A 760 -38.79 -17.40 -2.04
N GLY A 761 -38.03 -17.26 -3.13
CA GLY A 761 -38.14 -16.16 -4.08
C GLY A 761 -37.37 -14.90 -3.69
N SER A 762 -36.58 -14.92 -2.61
CA SER A 762 -35.68 -13.83 -2.24
C SER A 762 -34.61 -13.60 -3.32
N VAL A 763 -34.16 -12.36 -3.49
CA VAL A 763 -33.18 -11.99 -4.51
C VAL A 763 -31.77 -12.10 -3.92
N ALA A 764 -30.86 -12.80 -4.59
CA ALA A 764 -29.45 -12.83 -4.21
C ALA A 764 -28.72 -11.70 -4.94
N VAL A 765 -28.58 -10.55 -4.29
CA VAL A 765 -27.86 -9.37 -4.81
C VAL A 765 -26.37 -9.51 -4.48
N GLY A 766 -25.48 -9.18 -5.42
CA GLY A 766 -24.03 -9.26 -5.22
C GLY A 766 -23.48 -10.69 -5.13
N ALA A 767 -24.24 -11.69 -5.61
CA ALA A 767 -23.78 -13.06 -5.69
C ALA A 767 -22.66 -13.18 -6.74
N PHE A 768 -21.51 -13.73 -6.37
CA PHE A 768 -20.39 -13.92 -7.27
C PHE A 768 -20.61 -15.17 -8.12
N VAL A 769 -20.73 -14.98 -9.42
CA VAL A 769 -20.95 -16.04 -10.41
C VAL A 769 -19.76 -16.09 -11.35
N TYR A 770 -19.26 -17.27 -11.67
CA TYR A 770 -18.25 -17.45 -12.70
C TYR A 770 -18.59 -18.57 -13.68
N ALA A 771 -18.09 -18.45 -14.90
CA ALA A 771 -18.11 -19.48 -15.93
C ALA A 771 -16.68 -19.96 -16.17
N ARG A 772 -16.51 -21.29 -16.20
CA ARG A 772 -15.26 -21.96 -16.58
C ARG A 772 -15.55 -23.07 -17.58
N GLU A 773 -14.59 -23.41 -18.43
CA GLU A 773 -14.76 -24.53 -19.36
C GLU A 773 -14.83 -25.89 -18.60
N PRO A 774 -15.76 -26.81 -18.94
CA PRO A 774 -15.95 -28.09 -18.27
C PRO A 774 -14.68 -28.94 -18.32
N ARG A 775 -14.47 -29.74 -17.28
CA ARG A 775 -13.41 -30.74 -17.23
C ARG A 775 -13.99 -32.09 -17.64
N ALA A 776 -13.43 -32.74 -18.66
CA ALA A 776 -13.72 -34.15 -18.91
C ALA A 776 -12.95 -35.01 -17.90
N ASP A 777 -13.62 -35.97 -17.28
CA ASP A 777 -12.96 -36.92 -16.38
C ASP A 777 -11.95 -37.76 -17.18
N GLY A 778 -10.68 -37.75 -16.74
CA GLY A 778 -9.62 -38.52 -17.37
C GLY A 778 -8.88 -37.87 -18.55
N GLU A 779 -9.17 -36.61 -18.89
CA GLU A 779 -8.34 -35.89 -19.88
C GLU A 779 -6.89 -35.72 -19.40
N PRO A 780 -5.87 -35.89 -20.28
CA PRO A 780 -4.50 -35.63 -19.92
C PRO A 780 -4.34 -34.20 -19.41
N ARG A 781 -3.61 -34.06 -18.31
CA ARG A 781 -3.12 -32.77 -17.84
C ARG A 781 -2.28 -32.15 -18.97
N VAL A 782 -2.65 -30.96 -19.47
CA VAL A 782 -1.78 -30.08 -20.29
C VAL A 782 -1.61 -30.43 -21.80
N ALA A 783 -2.57 -31.07 -22.48
CA ALA A 783 -2.29 -31.54 -23.85
C ALA A 783 -2.20 -30.46 -24.97
N ASP A 784 -2.77 -29.25 -24.82
CA ASP A 784 -2.73 -28.21 -25.89
C ASP A 784 -2.31 -26.82 -25.39
N GLY A 785 -1.72 -26.70 -24.19
CA GLY A 785 -1.13 -25.44 -23.70
C GLY A 785 -2.05 -24.22 -23.59
N ARG A 786 -3.35 -24.39 -23.84
CA ARG A 786 -4.38 -23.36 -23.70
C ARG A 786 -4.71 -23.13 -22.23
N VAL A 787 -4.72 -21.87 -21.82
CA VAL A 787 -5.21 -21.47 -20.50
C VAL A 787 -6.74 -21.32 -20.59
N ARG A 788 -7.46 -22.06 -19.75
CA ARG A 788 -8.92 -22.00 -19.71
C ARG A 788 -9.37 -20.66 -19.11
N ALA A 789 -10.12 -19.89 -19.87
CA ALA A 789 -10.65 -18.62 -19.42
C ALA A 789 -11.65 -18.83 -18.28
N LEU A 790 -11.57 -17.96 -17.27
CA LEU A 790 -12.53 -17.84 -16.20
C LEU A 790 -13.21 -16.47 -16.33
N VAL A 791 -14.50 -16.45 -16.60
CA VAL A 791 -15.26 -15.20 -16.74
C VAL A 791 -16.19 -15.08 -15.55
N SER A 792 -16.10 -13.99 -14.81
CA SER A 792 -16.90 -13.76 -13.60
C SER A 792 -17.77 -12.50 -13.70
N GLY A 793 -18.86 -12.49 -12.95
CA GLY A 793 -19.75 -11.35 -12.78
C GLY A 793 -20.50 -11.46 -11.45
N GLU A 794 -21.16 -10.38 -11.06
CA GLU A 794 -22.01 -10.33 -9.87
C GLU A 794 -23.46 -10.15 -10.28
N THR A 795 -24.38 -10.59 -9.43
CA THR A 795 -25.80 -10.33 -9.64
C THR A 795 -26.18 -8.90 -9.29
N ASP A 796 -27.04 -8.30 -10.11
CA ASP A 796 -27.61 -6.97 -9.90
C ASP A 796 -28.67 -6.94 -8.78
N ALA A 797 -29.29 -5.78 -8.56
CA ALA A 797 -30.34 -5.59 -7.56
C ALA A 797 -31.60 -6.45 -7.80
N ALA A 798 -31.78 -7.00 -9.01
CA ALA A 798 -32.84 -7.94 -9.36
C ALA A 798 -32.34 -9.40 -9.37
N GLY A 799 -31.11 -9.66 -8.91
CA GLY A 799 -30.50 -10.98 -8.84
C GLY A 799 -30.00 -11.49 -10.19
N ARG A 800 -29.90 -10.65 -11.22
CA ARG A 800 -29.51 -11.05 -12.58
C ARG A 800 -28.01 -10.92 -12.77
N PHE A 801 -27.39 -11.87 -13.44
CA PHE A 801 -25.97 -11.82 -13.81
C PHE A 801 -25.80 -11.91 -15.33
N ARG A 802 -24.68 -11.37 -15.82
CA ARG A 802 -24.19 -11.51 -17.19
C ARG A 802 -22.69 -11.78 -17.17
N LEU A 803 -22.27 -12.89 -17.80
CA LEU A 803 -20.87 -13.32 -17.89
C LEU A 803 -20.39 -13.13 -19.33
N GLU A 804 -19.49 -12.17 -19.54
CA GLU A 804 -18.87 -11.86 -20.83
C GLU A 804 -17.47 -11.25 -20.63
N PRO A 805 -16.54 -11.33 -21.61
CA PRO A 805 -16.67 -12.01 -22.90
C PRO A 805 -16.41 -13.52 -22.81
N LEU A 806 -17.33 -14.34 -23.31
CA LEU A 806 -17.14 -15.79 -23.45
C LEU A 806 -16.87 -16.16 -24.90
N ALA A 807 -15.87 -17.01 -25.15
CA ALA A 807 -15.73 -17.64 -26.46
C ALA A 807 -16.89 -18.63 -26.71
N PRO A 808 -17.27 -18.89 -27.97
CA PRO A 808 -18.23 -19.94 -28.30
C PRO A 808 -17.79 -21.28 -27.70
N GLY A 809 -18.70 -21.91 -26.95
CA GLY A 809 -18.39 -23.14 -26.25
C GLY A 809 -19.39 -23.44 -25.15
N THR A 810 -19.13 -24.55 -24.46
CA THR A 810 -19.92 -25.00 -23.32
C THR A 810 -19.15 -24.69 -22.05
N TYR A 811 -19.85 -24.21 -21.03
CA TYR A 811 -19.30 -23.76 -19.76
C TYR A 811 -19.96 -24.47 -18.60
N GLU A 812 -19.23 -24.48 -17.50
CA GLU A 812 -19.73 -24.70 -16.18
C GLU A 812 -19.87 -23.35 -15.47
N VAL A 813 -21.09 -23.04 -15.07
CA VAL A 813 -21.43 -21.81 -14.35
C VAL A 813 -21.59 -22.14 -12.87
N VAL A 814 -20.91 -21.39 -12.02
CA VAL A 814 -20.86 -21.63 -10.57
C VAL A 814 -21.18 -20.34 -9.83
N VAL A 815 -22.10 -20.41 -8.88
CA VAL A 815 -22.29 -19.39 -7.84
C VAL A 815 -21.32 -19.72 -6.72
N TRP A 816 -20.25 -18.95 -6.62
CA TRP A 816 -19.22 -19.17 -5.60
C TRP A 816 -19.67 -18.68 -4.23
N TYR A 817 -20.38 -17.56 -4.20
CA TYR A 817 -20.78 -16.88 -2.99
C TYR A 817 -22.07 -16.10 -3.22
N ALA A 818 -22.98 -16.13 -2.24
CA ALA A 818 -24.17 -15.30 -2.19
C ALA A 818 -24.50 -14.97 -0.73
N ALA A 819 -24.50 -13.69 -0.37
CA ALA A 819 -24.74 -13.24 1.01
C ALA A 819 -26.15 -13.63 1.49
N GLY A 820 -26.25 -14.15 2.72
CA GLY A 820 -27.53 -14.62 3.29
C GLY A 820 -27.98 -15.99 2.78
N PHE A 821 -27.19 -16.64 1.93
CA PHE A 821 -27.46 -17.98 1.39
C PHE A 821 -26.32 -18.94 1.71
N VAL A 822 -26.65 -20.23 1.82
CA VAL A 822 -25.67 -21.32 1.87
C VAL A 822 -25.04 -21.41 0.47
N ALA A 823 -23.83 -20.87 0.34
CA ALA A 823 -22.97 -21.04 -0.83
C ALA A 823 -21.73 -21.85 -0.41
N GLU A 824 -21.92 -23.10 0.00
CA GLU A 824 -20.80 -24.00 0.28
C GLU A 824 -20.21 -24.51 -1.04
N ALA A 825 -19.24 -23.76 -1.59
CA ALA A 825 -18.44 -24.18 -2.75
C ALA A 825 -17.57 -25.44 -2.50
N GLN A 826 -17.78 -26.16 -1.38
CA GLN A 826 -17.03 -27.36 -1.01
C GLN A 826 -17.65 -28.67 -1.52
N ASP A 827 -18.97 -28.74 -1.79
CA ASP A 827 -19.56 -29.93 -2.42
C ASP A 827 -19.68 -29.75 -3.94
N HIS A 828 -18.77 -30.41 -4.67
CA HIS A 828 -18.70 -30.38 -6.13
C HIS A 828 -19.94 -30.93 -6.85
N ARG A 829 -20.94 -31.49 -6.16
CA ARG A 829 -22.12 -32.14 -6.75
C ARG A 829 -23.43 -31.35 -6.63
N ASP A 830 -23.46 -30.20 -5.96
CA ASP A 830 -24.71 -29.48 -5.72
C ASP A 830 -25.15 -28.64 -6.94
N ALA A 831 -26.25 -29.05 -7.58
CA ALA A 831 -26.86 -28.38 -8.72
C ALA A 831 -27.45 -26.99 -8.40
N ARG A 832 -27.60 -26.64 -7.12
CA ARG A 832 -28.08 -25.33 -6.65
C ARG A 832 -27.05 -24.23 -6.81
N VAL A 833 -25.77 -24.58 -6.75
CA VAL A 833 -24.64 -23.63 -6.88
C VAL A 833 -23.83 -23.86 -8.16
N ARG A 834 -24.04 -24.97 -8.88
CA ARG A 834 -23.27 -25.33 -10.07
C ARG A 834 -24.14 -25.88 -11.20
N LYS A 835 -23.93 -25.37 -12.42
CA LYS A 835 -24.55 -25.89 -13.64
C LYS A 835 -23.49 -26.15 -14.71
N ALA A 836 -23.25 -27.43 -15.00
CA ALA A 836 -22.42 -27.84 -16.12
C ALA A 836 -23.22 -27.82 -17.43
N GLY A 837 -22.53 -27.71 -18.57
CA GLY A 837 -23.18 -27.85 -19.87
C GLY A 837 -23.86 -26.59 -20.41
N VAL A 838 -23.60 -25.42 -19.83
CA VAL A 838 -24.23 -24.15 -20.24
C VAL A 838 -23.53 -23.59 -21.48
N THR A 839 -24.21 -23.55 -22.61
CA THR A 839 -23.66 -22.98 -23.85
C THR A 839 -23.55 -21.46 -23.74
N ALA A 840 -22.44 -20.88 -24.21
CA ALA A 840 -22.34 -19.45 -24.39
C ALA A 840 -23.47 -18.92 -25.29
N GLY A 841 -24.08 -17.79 -24.93
CA GLY A 841 -25.30 -17.26 -25.54
C GLY A 841 -26.59 -17.61 -24.80
N THR A 842 -26.57 -18.50 -23.80
CA THR A 842 -27.74 -18.83 -22.97
C THR A 842 -28.18 -17.62 -22.15
N ARG A 843 -29.47 -17.27 -22.17
CA ARG A 843 -30.02 -16.07 -21.50
C ARG A 843 -30.87 -16.29 -20.24
N ASN A 844 -31.08 -17.55 -19.84
CA ASN A 844 -32.03 -17.92 -18.79
C ASN A 844 -31.48 -18.97 -17.81
N VAL A 845 -30.22 -18.81 -17.37
CA VAL A 845 -29.68 -19.70 -16.33
C VAL A 845 -30.29 -19.31 -14.98
N VAL A 846 -30.84 -20.26 -14.22
CA VAL A 846 -31.50 -19.98 -12.93
C VAL A 846 -30.84 -20.78 -11.81
N PHE A 847 -30.33 -20.12 -10.77
CA PHE A 847 -29.86 -20.75 -9.53
C PHE A 847 -30.84 -20.48 -8.39
N GLU A 848 -31.16 -21.52 -7.62
CA GLU A 848 -32.04 -21.47 -6.46
C GLU A 848 -31.28 -21.92 -5.22
N LEU A 849 -30.99 -20.98 -4.32
CA LEU A 849 -30.14 -21.18 -3.15
C LEU A 849 -30.95 -21.32 -1.85
N LEU A 850 -30.36 -22.00 -0.86
CA LEU A 850 -30.90 -22.08 0.50
C LEU A 850 -30.47 -20.88 1.35
N PRO A 851 -31.30 -20.35 2.26
CA PRO A 851 -30.90 -19.30 3.19
C PRO A 851 -29.88 -19.78 4.24
N TRP A 852 -29.05 -18.87 4.75
CA TRP A 852 -28.13 -19.11 5.87
C TRP A 852 -28.61 -18.40 7.16
N PRO A 853 -28.58 -19.06 8.34
CA PRO A 853 -28.23 -20.48 8.55
C PRO A 853 -29.30 -21.42 7.99
N PRO A 854 -28.96 -22.67 7.65
CA PRO A 854 -29.93 -23.60 7.11
C PRO A 854 -31.08 -23.83 8.12
N PRO A 855 -32.32 -24.07 7.66
CA PRO A 855 -33.50 -24.15 8.53
C PRO A 855 -33.38 -25.15 9.70
N ASP A 856 -32.52 -26.16 9.56
CA ASP A 856 -32.34 -27.25 10.53
C ASP A 856 -31.16 -27.04 11.51
N ALA A 857 -30.41 -25.93 11.44
CA ALA A 857 -29.28 -25.66 12.33
C ALA A 857 -29.68 -25.25 13.77
N GLY A 858 -30.98 -25.19 14.07
CA GLY A 858 -31.53 -24.83 15.39
C GLY A 858 -31.86 -26.00 16.32
N GLY A 859 -31.44 -27.23 16.01
CA GLY A 859 -31.73 -28.41 16.84
C GLY A 859 -30.51 -29.31 17.02
N GLY A 860 -29.74 -29.06 18.09
CA GLY A 860 -28.61 -29.90 18.51
C GLY A 860 -27.89 -29.33 19.71
#